data_AF-B9EVU9-F1
#
_entry.id   AF-B9EVU9-F1
#
_cell.length_a   1.000
_cell.length_b   1.000
_cell.length_c   1.000
_cell.angle_alpha   90.00
_cell.angle_beta   90.00
_cell.angle_gamma   90.00
#
_symmetry.space_group_name_H-M   'P 1'
#
loop_
_entity.id
_entity.type
_entity.pdbx_description
1 polymer ?
#
loop_
_entity_poly.entity_id
_entity_poly.type
_entity_poly.pdbx_seq_one_letter_code
_entity_poly.pdbx_strand_id
1 'polypeptide(L)'
;MCNQLPLSSSDTKYFLTQGLKRSIFVMVFGFQTFDEGARLEIARQSYRAGDYKAALEHCNAVYRANPRLLENLLLLGAVYYQLREFDMCIAKNEEAVAIQPNCPECFNSIANAWREKGDVDNAIQFYVHAVQLRPTFADAWTNLANAYTRKGNLSQAAECCHQALALNPHLADAYCNLGDVLKAQGLYREAYSHYLDALNIKPTFANAWNNIAGLLMQWGDFNKAALYYKEAIKCNPAFYDAHLNLGNLYKVTGMRQDAIVCFQNAARAKPENAVAYGNLGNAYHEQGQLDLAILSYRQAIHCNSSYVEAYNNLGNALKDAGRNEEAISCYQTCLALQPSHPQALTNLGNVYMERNMMDIAASLYMATLTVTTGLSAPYNNLAMIYKQQGNCNHAITCFNEVLRIDPMAADCLVNRGNTFKEAGRITEAIQDYFHAVTIRPTMAEAHANLAAAYKDTGLLEASIISYKQALQLRQDFPEATCNLLHTLQCVCDWDDRAEKFVEMSSLPSVQPFHAIAYPIDSTLALEISRTYAAHYSLVASRFGLPTFTHSYPVPISNDGRTSRLRIGYVSSDFGNHPLSHLMGSIFGMHNQDTIEVFCYALSQDDGTEWRQRIRSEAEHFIDVSSMSSDMIAKVINEDKIQILINLNGYTKGARNEIFALQPAPIQVSYMGFPGTTGADYIDYLVTDEFVSPLKFSHIYSEKLVHLPHCYFVNDYKQKNRDVLGPVCPHKRADYGLPEDKFIFACFNQLYKMDPDIFNTCPLCNGHTTGTDILWAGLPMITLPLEKMATRVAGSLCLATGIGEEMVVNSLEEYEERAVSLAENPLKLEALTNKLKAVRMTCPLFDTARWVKNLERAYLHMWNLHCSGRHPQHFKVLEDDAQFPF
;
A
#
# COMPACT_ATOMS: atom_id res chain seq x y z
N MET A 1 29.00 47.79 -16.06
CA MET A 1 29.98 48.61 -16.80
C MET A 1 30.42 47.80 -18.00
N CYS A 2 30.06 48.30 -19.19
CA CYS A 2 30.53 48.01 -20.56
C CYS A 2 30.59 46.56 -21.07
N ASN A 3 30.11 46.20 -22.26
CA ASN A 3 29.18 46.75 -23.27
C ASN A 3 29.04 45.62 -24.31
N GLN A 4 27.84 45.08 -24.52
CA GLN A 4 27.00 45.23 -25.72
C GLN A 4 27.53 44.63 -27.06
N LEU A 5 26.84 43.55 -27.46
CA LEU A 5 26.33 43.16 -28.81
C LEU A 5 26.06 44.36 -29.78
N PRO A 6 25.89 44.20 -31.12
CA PRO A 6 24.99 43.18 -31.72
C PRO A 6 25.18 42.70 -33.20
N LEU A 7 24.45 41.61 -33.49
CA LEU A 7 23.65 41.23 -34.68
C LEU A 7 23.80 41.98 -36.04
N SER A 8 23.87 41.19 -37.12
CA SER A 8 22.80 40.97 -38.14
C SER A 8 23.24 41.00 -39.61
N SER A 9 22.68 40.04 -40.39
CA SER A 9 22.24 40.17 -41.80
C SER A 9 23.32 40.32 -42.90
N SER A 10 23.18 39.95 -44.18
CA SER A 10 22.27 39.13 -44.99
C SER A 10 22.79 39.26 -46.44
N ASP A 11 22.55 38.24 -47.26
CA ASP A 11 22.28 38.32 -48.71
C ASP A 11 23.34 38.73 -49.75
N THR A 12 23.75 37.71 -50.52
CA THR A 12 23.46 37.51 -51.96
C THR A 12 23.44 38.72 -52.94
N LYS A 13 24.39 38.76 -53.90
CA LYS A 13 24.17 38.70 -55.38
C LYS A 13 25.33 39.26 -56.24
N TYR A 14 25.89 38.38 -57.07
CA TYR A 14 25.99 38.41 -58.55
C TYR A 14 26.31 39.69 -59.38
N PHE A 15 27.08 39.42 -60.47
CA PHE A 15 27.39 40.13 -61.75
C PHE A 15 28.78 40.81 -61.82
N LEU A 16 29.75 40.23 -62.58
CA LEU A 16 30.05 40.45 -64.03
C LEU A 16 30.54 41.90 -64.27
N THR A 17 31.71 42.20 -64.84
CA THR A 17 32.30 41.72 -66.09
C THR A 17 33.73 42.27 -66.27
N GLN A 18 34.58 41.44 -66.90
CA GLN A 18 35.61 41.74 -67.93
C GLN A 18 36.72 42.79 -67.72
N GLY A 19 37.95 42.33 -68.00
CA GLY A 19 39.08 43.19 -68.38
C GLY A 19 40.33 42.36 -68.71
N LEU A 20 40.47 41.98 -69.98
CA LEU A 20 41.62 41.30 -70.56
C LEU A 20 42.97 41.96 -70.21
N LYS A 21 44.00 41.15 -69.99
CA LYS A 21 45.29 41.33 -70.66
C LYS A 21 46.01 39.99 -70.83
N ARG A 22 46.16 39.63 -72.11
CA ARG A 22 47.00 38.54 -72.64
C ARG A 22 48.46 38.76 -72.23
N SER A 23 49.13 37.69 -71.84
CA SER A 23 50.54 37.48 -72.22
C SER A 23 50.71 36.03 -72.59
N ILE A 24 51.16 35.86 -73.83
CA ILE A 24 51.38 34.64 -74.56
C ILE A 24 52.57 33.93 -73.92
N PHE A 25 52.36 32.72 -73.40
CA PHE A 25 53.43 31.75 -73.23
C PHE A 25 53.05 30.48 -73.98
N VAL A 26 53.84 30.24 -75.02
CA VAL A 26 53.98 29.10 -75.91
C VAL A 26 53.27 27.81 -75.46
N MET A 27 52.33 27.36 -76.28
CA MET A 27 51.88 25.97 -76.36
C MET A 27 53.09 25.05 -76.50
N VAL A 28 53.39 24.28 -75.46
CA VAL A 28 53.97 22.95 -75.63
C VAL A 28 52.80 21.99 -75.49
N PHE A 29 52.41 21.38 -76.62
CA PHE A 29 51.57 20.19 -76.64
C PHE A 29 52.30 19.07 -75.87
N GLY A 30 52.07 19.00 -74.57
CA GLY A 30 52.25 17.76 -73.82
C GLY A 30 51.00 16.92 -74.04
N PHE A 31 51.03 16.00 -75.00
CA PHE A 31 50.16 14.84 -74.96
C PHE A 31 50.47 14.08 -73.65
N GLN A 32 49.80 14.43 -72.54
CA GLN A 32 49.61 13.46 -71.48
C GLN A 32 48.58 12.48 -72.02
N THR A 33 49.07 11.39 -72.60
CA THR A 33 48.31 10.16 -72.78
C THR A 33 47.50 9.92 -71.51
N PHE A 34 46.17 9.91 -71.59
CA PHE A 34 45.33 9.45 -70.48
C PHE A 34 45.71 8.00 -70.24
N ASP A 35 46.59 7.78 -69.27
CA ASP A 35 47.05 6.46 -68.91
C ASP A 35 45.99 5.85 -67.97
N GLU A 36 45.05 5.13 -68.59
CA GLU A 36 44.00 4.35 -67.93
C GLU A 36 44.59 3.50 -66.79
N GLY A 37 45.77 2.91 -67.01
CA GLY A 37 46.45 2.06 -66.05
C GLY A 37 46.97 2.83 -64.83
N ALA A 38 47.66 3.94 -65.05
CA ALA A 38 48.20 4.77 -63.96
C ALA A 38 47.08 5.33 -63.05
N ARG A 39 45.95 5.73 -63.64
CA ARG A 39 44.84 6.31 -62.89
C ARG A 39 44.04 5.26 -62.12
N LEU A 40 43.88 4.05 -62.68
CA LEU A 40 43.29 2.92 -61.96
C LEU A 40 44.16 2.49 -60.77
N GLU A 41 45.49 2.55 -60.90
CA GLU A 41 46.39 2.21 -59.78
C GLU A 41 46.33 3.26 -58.67
N ILE A 42 46.20 4.56 -58.99
CA ILE A 42 45.93 5.61 -57.99
C ILE A 42 44.60 5.35 -57.27
N ALA A 43 43.57 4.91 -58.00
CA ALA A 43 42.29 4.55 -57.39
C ALA A 43 42.43 3.37 -56.42
N ARG A 44 43.21 2.34 -56.78
CA ARG A 44 43.54 1.21 -55.88
C ARG A 44 44.33 1.63 -54.67
N GLN A 45 45.31 2.53 -54.82
CA GLN A 45 46.09 3.07 -53.71
C GLN A 45 45.19 3.86 -52.75
N SER A 46 44.31 4.70 -53.28
CA SER A 46 43.34 5.47 -52.49
C SER A 46 42.37 4.55 -51.74
N TYR A 47 41.88 3.49 -52.41
CA TYR A 47 41.04 2.47 -51.78
C TYR A 47 41.78 1.73 -50.65
N ARG A 48 43.04 1.31 -50.88
CA ARG A 48 43.87 0.67 -49.85
C ARG A 48 44.21 1.60 -48.69
N ALA A 49 44.30 2.91 -48.94
CA ALA A 49 44.49 3.93 -47.92
C ALA A 49 43.21 4.26 -47.14
N GLY A 50 42.05 3.72 -47.54
CA GLY A 50 40.76 3.99 -46.92
C GLY A 50 40.11 5.32 -47.33
N ASP A 51 40.70 6.05 -48.29
CA ASP A 51 40.09 7.25 -48.86
C ASP A 51 39.16 6.87 -50.02
N TYR A 52 37.96 6.40 -49.64
CA TYR A 52 36.97 5.91 -50.59
C TYR A 52 36.37 7.03 -51.46
N LYS A 53 36.40 8.29 -50.99
CA LYS A 53 35.92 9.43 -51.78
C LYS A 53 36.91 9.77 -52.89
N ALA A 54 38.20 9.86 -52.57
CA ALA A 54 39.24 10.04 -53.59
C ALA A 54 39.28 8.84 -54.55
N ALA A 55 39.17 7.61 -54.03
CA ALA A 55 39.07 6.40 -54.86
C ALA A 55 37.87 6.48 -55.83
N LEU A 56 36.71 6.93 -55.36
CA LEU A 56 35.51 7.10 -56.18
C LEU A 56 35.72 8.11 -57.31
N GLU A 57 36.38 9.25 -57.05
CA GLU A 57 36.67 10.26 -58.06
C GLU A 57 37.60 9.71 -59.16
N HIS A 58 38.65 9.00 -58.78
CA HIS A 58 39.58 8.38 -59.73
C HIS A 58 38.91 7.26 -60.53
N CYS A 59 38.14 6.38 -59.88
CA CYS A 59 37.37 5.33 -60.54
C CYS A 59 36.34 5.88 -61.53
N ASN A 60 35.65 6.98 -61.17
CA ASN A 60 34.68 7.63 -62.06
C ASN A 60 35.35 8.28 -63.29
N ALA A 61 36.55 8.83 -63.12
CA ALA A 61 37.32 9.35 -64.25
C ALA A 61 37.76 8.23 -65.21
N VAL A 62 38.18 7.08 -64.69
CA VAL A 62 38.49 5.87 -65.49
C VAL A 62 37.23 5.34 -66.16
N TYR A 63 36.09 5.33 -65.47
CA TYR A 63 34.81 4.87 -66.00
C TYR A 63 34.31 5.74 -67.16
N ARG A 64 34.49 7.07 -67.09
CA ARG A 64 34.13 7.98 -68.19
C ARG A 64 34.96 7.74 -69.46
N ALA A 65 36.22 7.35 -69.31
CA ALA A 65 37.09 7.05 -70.44
C ALA A 65 36.81 5.65 -71.02
N ASN A 66 36.61 4.65 -70.16
CA ASN A 66 36.33 3.27 -70.55
C ASN A 66 35.27 2.63 -69.63
N PRO A 67 33.97 2.74 -69.96
CA PRO A 67 32.89 2.21 -69.14
C PRO A 67 32.86 0.69 -69.03
N ARG A 68 33.52 -0.03 -69.95
CA ARG A 68 33.52 -1.50 -70.01
C ARG A 68 34.78 -2.13 -69.38
N LEU A 69 35.62 -1.34 -68.71
CA LEU A 69 36.80 -1.85 -68.02
C LEU A 69 36.41 -2.60 -66.74
N LEU A 70 36.45 -3.93 -66.80
CA LEU A 70 36.01 -4.81 -65.71
C LEU A 70 36.70 -4.53 -64.38
N GLU A 71 38.03 -4.34 -64.40
CA GLU A 71 38.80 -4.07 -63.17
C GLU A 71 38.36 -2.79 -62.45
N ASN A 72 37.94 -1.78 -63.21
CA ASN A 72 37.44 -0.52 -62.65
C ASN A 72 36.00 -0.66 -62.14
N LEU A 73 35.16 -1.45 -62.81
CA LEU A 73 33.78 -1.74 -62.36
C LEU A 73 33.77 -2.51 -61.03
N LEU A 74 34.64 -3.52 -60.90
CA LEU A 74 34.82 -4.26 -59.64
C LEU A 74 35.30 -3.33 -58.50
N LEU A 75 36.24 -2.43 -58.80
CA LEU A 75 36.73 -1.45 -57.83
C LEU A 75 35.65 -0.41 -57.47
N LEU A 76 34.85 0.05 -58.44
CA LEU A 76 33.69 0.92 -58.19
C LEU A 76 32.67 0.25 -57.27
N GLY A 77 32.33 -1.02 -57.53
CA GLY A 77 31.46 -1.81 -56.67
C GLY A 77 31.97 -1.86 -55.23
N ALA A 78 33.26 -2.15 -55.04
CA ALA A 78 33.88 -2.17 -53.72
C ALA A 78 33.90 -0.78 -53.05
N VAL A 79 34.19 0.29 -53.79
CA VAL A 79 34.18 1.68 -53.28
C VAL A 79 32.77 2.09 -52.84
N TYR A 80 31.75 1.85 -53.66
CA TYR A 80 30.36 2.15 -53.32
C TYR A 80 29.88 1.36 -52.11
N TYR A 81 30.31 0.10 -51.97
CA TYR A 81 30.04 -0.70 -50.77
C TYR A 81 30.62 -0.03 -49.51
N GLN A 82 31.89 0.41 -49.56
CA GLN A 82 32.53 1.08 -48.42
C GLN A 82 31.91 2.43 -48.09
N LEU A 83 31.36 3.14 -49.08
CA LEU A 83 30.61 4.39 -48.89
C LEU A 83 29.16 4.19 -48.42
N ARG A 84 28.71 2.94 -48.23
CA ARG A 84 27.33 2.56 -47.89
C ARG A 84 26.29 2.93 -48.95
N GLU A 85 26.71 3.16 -50.19
CA GLU A 85 25.83 3.35 -51.35
C GLU A 85 25.52 2.00 -52.00
N PHE A 86 24.74 1.17 -51.29
CA PHE A 86 24.53 -0.24 -51.65
C PHE A 86 23.84 -0.43 -53.01
N ASP A 87 22.91 0.45 -53.38
CA ASP A 87 22.25 0.38 -54.69
C ASP A 87 23.23 0.62 -55.85
N MET A 88 24.16 1.57 -55.68
CA MET A 88 25.21 1.83 -56.67
C MET A 88 26.25 0.70 -56.72
N CYS A 89 26.56 0.08 -55.57
CA CYS A 89 27.38 -1.13 -55.52
C CYS A 89 26.76 -2.26 -56.35
N ILE A 90 25.47 -2.52 -56.18
CA ILE A 90 24.75 -3.55 -56.93
C ILE A 90 24.77 -3.22 -58.42
N ALA A 91 24.40 -2.00 -58.81
CA ALA A 91 24.35 -1.57 -60.20
C ALA A 91 25.71 -1.72 -60.93
N LYS A 92 26.82 -1.35 -60.29
CA LYS A 92 28.15 -1.46 -60.92
C LYS A 92 28.65 -2.90 -61.02
N ASN A 93 28.29 -3.76 -60.08
CA ASN A 93 28.58 -5.19 -60.18
C ASN A 93 27.67 -5.89 -61.21
N GLU A 94 26.43 -5.46 -61.41
CA GLU A 94 25.56 -5.95 -62.49
C GLU A 94 26.11 -5.57 -63.88
N GLU A 95 26.62 -4.34 -64.04
CA GLU A 95 27.35 -3.93 -65.26
C GLU A 95 28.60 -4.81 -65.50
N ALA A 96 29.33 -5.18 -64.44
CA ALA A 96 30.47 -6.09 -64.54
C ALA A 96 30.04 -7.51 -64.96
N VAL A 97 28.93 -8.03 -64.42
CA VAL A 97 28.36 -9.34 -64.79
C VAL A 97 27.89 -9.36 -66.25
N ALA A 98 27.34 -8.25 -66.75
CA ALA A 98 26.95 -8.14 -68.17
C ALA A 98 28.13 -8.24 -69.14
N ILE A 99 29.36 -7.93 -68.68
CA ILE A 99 30.60 -8.04 -69.46
C ILE A 99 31.23 -9.42 -69.27
N GLN A 100 31.28 -9.91 -68.03
CA GLN A 100 31.79 -11.23 -67.68
C GLN A 100 30.77 -12.00 -66.82
N PRO A 101 29.92 -12.85 -67.43
CA PRO A 101 28.91 -13.60 -66.69
C PRO A 101 29.47 -14.57 -65.63
N ASN A 102 30.67 -15.10 -65.85
CA ASN A 102 31.37 -15.97 -64.89
C ASN A 102 32.28 -15.15 -63.96
N CYS A 103 31.70 -14.25 -63.17
CA CYS A 103 32.39 -13.39 -62.20
C CYS A 103 31.90 -13.67 -60.76
N PRO A 104 32.47 -14.66 -60.04
CA PRO A 104 32.04 -14.99 -58.68
C PRO A 104 32.26 -13.83 -57.68
N GLU A 105 33.27 -12.98 -57.90
CA GLU A 105 33.54 -11.78 -57.09
C GLU A 105 32.40 -10.75 -57.17
N CYS A 106 31.81 -10.59 -58.37
CA CYS A 106 30.68 -9.70 -58.60
C CYS A 106 29.45 -10.14 -57.80
N PHE A 107 29.12 -11.43 -57.88
CA PHE A 107 27.98 -12.00 -57.14
C PHE A 107 28.17 -11.97 -55.63
N ASN A 108 29.38 -12.26 -55.12
CA ASN A 108 29.70 -12.11 -53.70
C ASN A 108 29.59 -10.64 -53.23
N SER A 109 29.95 -9.67 -54.07
CA SER A 109 29.83 -8.24 -53.75
C SER A 109 28.36 -7.76 -53.75
N ILE A 110 27.56 -8.22 -54.72
CA ILE A 110 26.10 -7.99 -54.75
C ILE A 110 25.43 -8.59 -53.51
N ALA A 111 25.79 -9.83 -53.15
CA ALA A 111 25.27 -10.50 -51.97
C ALA A 111 25.61 -9.77 -50.66
N ASN A 112 26.83 -9.22 -50.54
CA ASN A 112 27.22 -8.39 -49.41
C ASN A 112 26.34 -7.12 -49.31
N ALA A 113 26.07 -6.45 -50.44
CA ALA A 113 25.21 -5.26 -50.46
C ALA A 113 23.76 -5.58 -50.04
N TRP A 114 23.18 -6.67 -50.56
CA TRP A 114 21.84 -7.11 -50.14
C TRP A 114 21.75 -7.47 -48.66
N ARG A 115 22.80 -8.12 -48.12
CA ARG A 115 22.90 -8.44 -46.68
C ARG A 115 22.88 -7.17 -45.83
N GLU A 116 23.63 -6.13 -46.21
CA GLU A 116 23.64 -4.86 -45.47
C GLU A 116 22.32 -4.07 -45.61
N LYS A 117 21.58 -4.25 -46.72
CA LYS A 117 20.22 -3.73 -46.87
C LYS A 117 19.17 -4.49 -46.04
N GLY A 118 19.55 -5.60 -45.40
CA GLY A 118 18.67 -6.43 -44.57
C GLY A 118 17.90 -7.52 -45.31
N ASP A 119 18.06 -7.62 -46.64
CA ASP A 119 17.44 -8.67 -47.45
C ASP A 119 18.36 -9.90 -47.52
N VAL A 120 18.27 -10.73 -46.48
CA VAL A 120 19.11 -11.91 -46.31
C VAL A 120 18.74 -12.99 -47.35
N ASP A 121 17.50 -13.03 -47.83
CA ASP A 121 17.06 -14.02 -48.80
C ASP A 121 17.72 -13.81 -50.16
N ASN A 122 17.71 -12.57 -50.67
CA ASN A 122 18.42 -12.23 -51.89
C ASN A 122 19.93 -12.39 -51.72
N ALA A 123 20.49 -12.02 -50.57
CA ALA A 123 21.91 -12.23 -50.29
C ALA A 123 22.31 -13.72 -50.39
N ILE A 124 21.52 -14.64 -49.79
CA ILE A 124 21.76 -16.08 -49.88
C ILE A 124 21.75 -16.56 -51.33
N GLN A 125 20.78 -16.13 -52.14
CA GLN A 125 20.70 -16.55 -53.55
C GLN A 125 21.97 -16.19 -54.32
N PHE A 126 22.45 -14.95 -54.17
CA PHE A 126 23.67 -14.49 -54.85
C PHE A 126 24.94 -15.14 -54.30
N TYR A 127 25.04 -15.41 -52.99
CA TYR A 127 26.16 -16.17 -52.43
C TYR A 127 26.19 -17.62 -52.94
N VAL A 128 25.04 -18.30 -52.99
CA VAL A 128 24.92 -19.66 -53.54
C VAL A 128 25.38 -19.68 -55.00
N HIS A 129 24.99 -18.68 -55.79
CA HIS A 129 25.44 -18.56 -57.17
C HIS A 129 26.96 -18.34 -57.27
N ALA A 130 27.53 -17.50 -56.40
CA ALA A 130 28.98 -17.27 -56.35
C ALA A 130 29.79 -18.55 -56.06
N VAL A 131 29.34 -19.38 -55.11
CA VAL A 131 29.99 -20.66 -54.78
C VAL A 131 29.74 -21.75 -55.83
N GLN A 132 28.62 -21.71 -56.55
CA GLN A 132 28.39 -22.60 -57.70
C GLN A 132 29.32 -22.30 -58.87
N LEU A 133 29.58 -21.02 -59.16
CA LEU A 133 30.52 -20.60 -60.20
C LEU A 133 31.98 -20.92 -59.83
N ARG A 134 32.33 -20.82 -58.55
CA ARG A 134 33.65 -21.18 -58.03
C ARG A 134 33.56 -21.86 -56.66
N PRO A 135 33.50 -23.20 -56.61
CA PRO A 135 33.43 -23.95 -55.34
C PRO A 135 34.63 -23.73 -54.41
N THR A 136 35.78 -23.31 -54.94
CA THR A 136 36.99 -23.00 -54.16
C THR A 136 37.00 -21.60 -53.53
N PHE A 137 35.90 -20.84 -53.62
CA PHE A 137 35.82 -19.47 -53.09
C PHE A 137 35.52 -19.44 -51.58
N ALA A 138 36.55 -19.59 -50.75
CA ALA A 138 36.40 -19.72 -49.30
C ALA A 138 35.71 -18.51 -48.62
N ASP A 139 35.96 -17.28 -49.08
CA ASP A 139 35.30 -16.08 -48.52
C ASP A 139 33.78 -16.07 -48.79
N ALA A 140 33.35 -16.54 -49.97
CA ALA A 140 31.93 -16.64 -50.30
C ALA A 140 31.22 -17.70 -49.46
N TRP A 141 31.87 -18.84 -49.19
CA TRP A 141 31.37 -19.85 -48.24
C TRP A 141 31.24 -19.29 -46.81
N THR A 142 32.22 -18.50 -46.37
CA THR A 142 32.20 -17.85 -45.04
C THR A 142 31.05 -16.84 -44.94
N ASN A 143 30.85 -16.02 -45.97
CA ASN A 143 29.75 -15.05 -46.02
C ASN A 143 28.37 -15.73 -46.13
N LEU A 144 28.27 -16.82 -46.88
CA LEU A 144 27.06 -17.64 -47.00
C LEU A 144 26.69 -18.27 -45.65
N ALA A 145 27.67 -18.79 -44.90
CA ALA A 145 27.45 -19.33 -43.57
C ALA A 145 26.86 -18.30 -42.61
N ASN A 146 27.39 -17.06 -42.61
CA ASN A 146 26.84 -15.97 -41.81
C ASN A 146 25.39 -15.64 -42.20
N ALA A 147 25.09 -15.60 -43.50
CA ALA A 147 23.75 -15.35 -44.00
C ALA A 147 22.75 -16.46 -43.59
N TYR A 148 23.14 -17.74 -43.68
CA TYR A 148 22.30 -18.84 -43.17
C TYR A 148 22.12 -18.80 -41.66
N THR A 149 23.15 -18.40 -40.90
CA THR A 149 23.05 -18.22 -39.45
C THR A 149 22.00 -17.16 -39.09
N ARG A 150 22.02 -16.01 -39.78
CA ARG A 150 21.00 -14.95 -39.59
C ARG A 150 19.58 -15.40 -39.93
N LYS A 151 19.43 -16.32 -40.88
CA LYS A 151 18.14 -16.92 -41.27
C LYS A 151 17.67 -18.03 -40.30
N GLY A 152 18.52 -18.48 -39.38
CA GLY A 152 18.23 -19.60 -38.47
C GLY A 152 18.47 -20.99 -39.06
N ASN A 153 19.05 -21.07 -40.27
CA ASN A 153 19.36 -22.32 -40.97
C ASN A 153 20.72 -22.87 -40.49
N LEU A 154 20.76 -23.33 -39.24
CA LEU A 154 22.01 -23.66 -38.54
C LEU A 154 22.78 -24.83 -39.17
N SER A 155 22.08 -25.84 -39.71
CA SER A 155 22.73 -26.99 -40.35
C SER A 155 23.47 -26.59 -41.62
N GLN A 156 22.82 -25.83 -42.53
CA GLN A 156 23.47 -25.33 -43.74
C GLN A 156 24.60 -24.34 -43.42
N ALA A 157 24.45 -23.54 -42.35
CA ALA A 157 25.51 -22.64 -41.91
C ALA A 157 26.76 -23.40 -41.46
N ALA A 158 26.61 -24.45 -40.66
CA ALA A 158 27.72 -25.31 -40.22
C ALA A 158 28.44 -25.97 -41.40
N GLU A 159 27.68 -26.53 -42.35
CA GLU A 159 28.24 -27.11 -43.58
C GLU A 159 29.07 -26.09 -44.36
N CYS A 160 28.55 -24.87 -44.56
CA CYS A 160 29.27 -23.81 -45.23
C CYS A 160 30.56 -23.41 -44.51
N CYS A 161 30.56 -23.33 -43.17
CA CYS A 161 31.76 -23.08 -42.37
C CYS A 161 32.79 -24.20 -42.53
N HIS A 162 32.38 -25.47 -42.49
CA HIS A 162 33.28 -26.60 -42.70
C HIS A 162 33.88 -26.61 -44.11
N GLN A 163 33.09 -26.28 -45.14
CA GLN A 163 33.60 -26.13 -46.51
C GLN A 163 34.62 -24.98 -46.60
N ALA A 164 34.34 -23.82 -46.00
CA ALA A 164 35.28 -22.69 -45.96
C ALA A 164 36.60 -23.07 -45.28
N LEU A 165 36.55 -23.77 -44.15
CA LEU A 165 37.72 -24.21 -43.39
C LEU A 165 38.49 -25.35 -44.09
N ALA A 166 37.81 -26.24 -44.81
CA ALA A 166 38.45 -27.26 -45.63
C ALA A 166 39.25 -26.66 -46.79
N LEU A 167 38.77 -25.54 -47.34
CA LEU A 167 39.46 -24.79 -48.40
C LEU A 167 40.61 -23.93 -47.84
N ASN A 168 40.41 -23.29 -46.69
CA ASN A 168 41.40 -22.47 -46.04
C ASN A 168 41.30 -22.54 -44.49
N PRO A 169 42.18 -23.30 -43.83
CA PRO A 169 42.21 -23.41 -42.36
C PRO A 169 42.65 -22.13 -41.63
N HIS A 170 43.06 -21.07 -42.31
CA HIS A 170 43.53 -19.82 -41.69
C HIS A 170 42.47 -18.70 -41.73
N LEU A 171 41.19 -19.04 -41.88
CA LEU A 171 40.07 -18.09 -41.86
C LEU A 171 39.49 -17.91 -40.45
N ALA A 172 39.94 -16.87 -39.74
CA ALA A 172 39.42 -16.52 -38.42
C ALA A 172 37.89 -16.27 -38.41
N ASP A 173 37.36 -15.62 -39.45
CA ASP A 173 35.92 -15.37 -39.60
C ASP A 173 35.11 -16.66 -39.72
N ALA A 174 35.65 -17.70 -40.38
CA ALA A 174 34.96 -19.00 -40.52
C ALA A 174 34.90 -19.76 -39.19
N TYR A 175 35.97 -19.75 -38.40
CA TYR A 175 35.97 -20.31 -37.04
C TYR A 175 35.00 -19.57 -36.10
N CYS A 176 34.95 -18.24 -36.17
CA CYS A 176 34.01 -17.47 -35.36
C CYS A 176 32.55 -17.69 -35.78
N ASN A 177 32.27 -17.72 -37.09
CA ASN A 177 30.94 -18.05 -37.59
C ASN A 177 30.51 -19.46 -37.17
N LEU A 178 31.42 -20.45 -37.22
CA LEU A 178 31.16 -21.81 -36.72
C LEU A 178 30.86 -21.80 -35.21
N GLY A 179 31.62 -21.03 -34.43
CA GLY A 179 31.34 -20.82 -33.01
C GLY A 179 29.96 -20.19 -32.75
N ASP A 180 29.53 -19.24 -33.56
CA ASP A 180 28.21 -18.61 -33.46
C ASP A 180 27.07 -19.61 -33.78
N VAL A 181 27.27 -20.46 -34.79
CA VAL A 181 26.33 -21.55 -35.13
C VAL A 181 26.21 -22.56 -33.99
N LEU A 182 27.33 -23.04 -33.45
CA LEU A 182 27.35 -24.01 -32.35
C LEU A 182 26.75 -23.42 -31.06
N LYS A 183 27.00 -22.13 -30.79
CA LYS A 183 26.36 -21.40 -29.68
C LYS A 183 24.84 -21.38 -29.86
N ALA A 184 24.34 -21.11 -31.07
CA ALA A 184 22.91 -21.14 -31.37
C ALA A 184 22.30 -22.55 -31.25
N GLN A 185 23.11 -23.61 -31.43
CA GLN A 185 22.71 -25.01 -31.20
C GLN A 185 22.83 -25.44 -29.72
N GLY A 186 23.31 -24.58 -28.82
CA GLY A 186 23.51 -24.90 -27.39
C GLY A 186 24.83 -25.62 -27.08
N LEU A 187 25.72 -25.81 -28.05
CA LEU A 187 27.02 -26.46 -27.90
C LEU A 187 28.10 -25.46 -27.44
N TYR A 188 27.93 -24.91 -26.23
CA TYR A 188 28.73 -23.78 -25.73
C TYR A 188 30.22 -24.07 -25.59
N ARG A 189 30.61 -25.29 -25.22
CA ARG A 189 32.04 -25.66 -25.04
C ARG A 189 32.77 -25.74 -26.38
N GLU A 190 32.12 -26.28 -27.39
CA GLU A 190 32.67 -26.37 -28.75
C GLU A 190 32.75 -24.99 -29.39
N ALA A 191 31.72 -24.15 -29.19
CA ALA A 191 31.74 -22.75 -29.59
C ALA A 191 32.93 -21.99 -28.99
N TYR A 192 33.19 -22.16 -27.69
CA TYR A 192 34.35 -21.58 -27.01
C TYR A 192 35.67 -22.01 -27.64
N SER A 193 35.83 -23.29 -27.96
CA SER A 193 37.05 -23.80 -28.63
C SER A 193 37.27 -23.13 -29.99
N HIS A 194 36.23 -23.01 -30.81
CA HIS A 194 36.37 -22.41 -32.13
C HIS A 194 36.56 -20.89 -32.09
N TYR A 195 36.02 -20.18 -31.09
CA TYR A 195 36.41 -18.78 -30.90
C TYR A 195 37.89 -18.64 -30.51
N LEU A 196 38.44 -19.57 -29.72
CA LEU A 196 39.89 -19.59 -29.43
C LEU A 196 40.71 -19.89 -30.69
N ASP A 197 40.27 -20.81 -31.55
CA ASP A 197 40.91 -21.07 -32.84
C ASP A 197 40.97 -19.79 -33.70
N ALA A 198 39.86 -19.03 -33.75
CA ALA A 198 39.82 -17.73 -34.43
C ALA A 198 40.84 -16.73 -33.85
N LEU A 199 41.02 -16.69 -32.52
CA LEU A 199 41.99 -15.82 -31.86
C LEU A 199 43.44 -16.29 -32.03
N ASN A 200 43.68 -17.61 -32.10
CA ASN A 200 45.01 -18.17 -32.39
C ASN A 200 45.48 -17.76 -33.79
N ILE A 201 44.55 -17.65 -34.74
CA ILE A 201 44.83 -17.18 -36.10
C ILE A 201 44.97 -15.64 -36.13
N LYS A 202 44.02 -14.94 -35.50
CA LYS A 202 43.96 -13.47 -35.50
C LYS A 202 43.70 -12.94 -34.08
N PRO A 203 44.74 -12.64 -33.29
CA PRO A 203 44.59 -12.14 -31.92
C PRO A 203 43.87 -10.79 -31.81
N THR A 204 43.84 -9.99 -32.89
CA THR A 204 43.15 -8.69 -32.96
C THR A 204 41.67 -8.81 -33.35
N PHE A 205 41.10 -10.01 -33.38
CA PHE A 205 39.73 -10.22 -33.83
C PHE A 205 38.70 -9.92 -32.73
N ALA A 206 38.23 -8.68 -32.69
CA ALA A 206 37.33 -8.17 -31.64
C ALA A 206 36.05 -9.01 -31.45
N ASN A 207 35.45 -9.53 -32.52
CA ASN A 207 34.22 -10.34 -32.46
C ASN A 207 34.41 -11.62 -31.64
N ALA A 208 35.53 -12.33 -31.82
CA ALA A 208 35.82 -13.55 -31.07
C ALA A 208 36.04 -13.24 -29.57
N TRP A 209 36.74 -12.16 -29.23
CA TRP A 209 36.88 -11.70 -27.83
C TRP A 209 35.51 -11.39 -27.18
N ASN A 210 34.65 -10.65 -27.88
CA ASN A 210 33.29 -10.34 -27.39
C ASN A 210 32.42 -11.60 -27.24
N ASN A 211 32.47 -12.53 -28.19
CA ASN A 211 31.69 -13.75 -28.15
C ASN A 211 32.13 -14.68 -27.00
N ILE A 212 33.43 -14.80 -26.74
CA ILE A 212 33.93 -15.56 -25.59
C ILE A 212 33.51 -14.90 -24.28
N ALA A 213 33.61 -13.57 -24.19
CA ALA A 213 33.17 -12.83 -23.00
C ALA A 213 31.67 -13.05 -22.71
N GLY A 214 30.83 -13.14 -23.74
CA GLY A 214 29.42 -13.51 -23.62
C GLY A 214 29.20 -14.90 -23.03
N LEU A 215 29.97 -15.91 -23.45
CA LEU A 215 29.92 -17.26 -22.87
C LEU A 215 30.38 -17.27 -21.41
N LEU A 216 31.46 -16.55 -21.09
CA LEU A 216 31.96 -16.43 -19.71
C LEU A 216 30.94 -15.75 -18.79
N MET A 217 30.23 -14.75 -19.29
CA MET A 217 29.14 -14.09 -18.57
C MET A 217 28.00 -15.07 -18.25
N GLN A 218 27.61 -15.93 -19.20
CA GLN A 218 26.61 -16.99 -18.97
C GLN A 218 27.08 -18.04 -17.96
N TRP A 219 28.38 -18.36 -17.93
CA TRP A 219 28.97 -19.29 -16.96
C TRP A 219 29.24 -18.65 -15.58
N GLY A 220 28.99 -17.35 -15.40
CA GLY A 220 29.18 -16.63 -14.14
C GLY A 220 30.62 -16.20 -13.84
N ASP A 221 31.57 -16.36 -14.78
CA ASP A 221 32.95 -15.87 -14.62
C ASP A 221 33.04 -14.39 -15.04
N PHE A 222 32.46 -13.52 -14.20
CA PHE A 222 32.35 -12.08 -14.46
C PHE A 222 33.69 -11.37 -14.61
N ASN A 223 34.72 -11.83 -13.87
CA ASN A 223 36.05 -11.23 -13.91
C ASN A 223 36.72 -11.46 -15.27
N LYS A 224 36.70 -12.71 -15.79
CA LYS A 224 37.26 -12.98 -17.12
C LYS A 224 36.40 -12.38 -18.23
N ALA A 225 35.08 -12.38 -18.08
CA ALA A 225 34.19 -11.73 -19.05
C ALA A 225 34.53 -10.23 -19.22
N ALA A 226 34.71 -9.50 -18.11
CA ALA A 226 35.09 -8.08 -18.15
C ALA A 226 36.45 -7.86 -18.83
N LEU A 227 37.43 -8.71 -18.56
CA LEU A 227 38.75 -8.65 -19.22
C LEU A 227 38.63 -8.84 -20.73
N TYR A 228 37.85 -9.82 -21.17
CA TYR A 228 37.74 -10.17 -22.58
C TYR A 228 36.92 -9.15 -23.37
N TYR A 229 35.87 -8.56 -22.77
CA TYR A 229 35.21 -7.39 -23.36
C TYR A 229 36.17 -6.19 -23.51
N LYS A 230 37.05 -5.95 -22.53
CA LYS A 230 38.08 -4.90 -22.63
C LYS A 230 39.08 -5.16 -23.75
N GLU A 231 39.51 -6.40 -23.94
CA GLU A 231 40.37 -6.77 -25.09
C GLU A 231 39.63 -6.61 -26.43
N ALA A 232 38.33 -6.93 -26.50
CA ALA A 232 37.52 -6.65 -27.69
C ALA A 232 37.47 -5.16 -28.02
N ILE A 233 37.27 -4.30 -27.02
CA ILE A 233 37.25 -2.83 -27.15
C ILE A 233 38.64 -2.29 -27.51
N LYS A 234 39.72 -2.87 -26.97
CA LYS A 234 41.09 -2.50 -27.32
C LYS A 234 41.40 -2.82 -28.79
N CYS A 235 40.89 -3.93 -29.30
CA CYS A 235 41.00 -4.30 -30.71
C CYS A 235 40.14 -3.42 -31.62
N ASN A 236 38.96 -2.99 -31.15
CA ASN A 236 38.07 -2.07 -31.86
C ASN A 236 37.40 -1.09 -30.88
N PRO A 237 37.93 0.14 -30.71
CA PRO A 237 37.40 1.11 -29.75
C PRO A 237 35.96 1.56 -29.99
N ALA A 238 35.48 1.50 -31.24
CA ALA A 238 34.12 1.86 -31.63
C ALA A 238 33.17 0.65 -31.64
N PHE A 239 33.54 -0.46 -30.99
CA PHE A 239 32.74 -1.68 -31.00
C PHE A 239 31.50 -1.58 -30.10
N TYR A 240 30.39 -1.21 -30.71
CA TYR A 240 29.08 -1.05 -30.06
C TYR A 240 28.71 -2.23 -29.14
N ASP A 241 28.73 -3.46 -29.65
CA ASP A 241 28.24 -4.63 -28.92
C ASP A 241 29.11 -4.93 -27.69
N ALA A 242 30.43 -4.74 -27.79
CA ALA A 242 31.34 -4.94 -26.65
C ALA A 242 31.12 -3.88 -25.55
N HIS A 243 30.90 -2.61 -25.91
CA HIS A 243 30.55 -1.57 -24.93
C HIS A 243 29.18 -1.83 -24.27
N LEU A 244 28.16 -2.22 -25.05
CA LEU A 244 26.83 -2.52 -24.53
C LEU A 244 26.86 -3.72 -23.57
N ASN A 245 27.53 -4.81 -23.97
CA ASN A 245 27.63 -6.03 -23.18
C ASN A 245 28.47 -5.84 -21.91
N LEU A 246 29.58 -5.09 -21.99
CA LEU A 246 30.37 -4.72 -20.82
C LEU A 246 29.57 -3.84 -19.85
N GLY A 247 28.77 -2.90 -20.36
CA GLY A 247 27.87 -2.09 -19.54
C GLY A 247 26.82 -2.93 -18.81
N ASN A 248 26.22 -3.91 -19.48
CA ASN A 248 25.29 -4.86 -18.87
C ASN A 248 25.97 -5.72 -17.79
N LEU A 249 27.21 -6.16 -18.02
CA LEU A 249 28.00 -6.88 -17.02
C LEU A 249 28.28 -6.01 -15.78
N TYR A 250 28.64 -4.74 -15.98
CA TYR A 250 28.85 -3.79 -14.90
C TYR A 250 27.57 -3.48 -14.12
N LYS A 251 26.42 -3.44 -14.79
CA LYS A 251 25.12 -3.36 -14.14
C LYS A 251 24.87 -4.56 -13.21
N VAL A 252 25.07 -5.79 -13.69
CA VAL A 252 24.88 -7.02 -12.90
C VAL A 252 25.83 -7.10 -11.70
N THR A 253 27.07 -6.62 -11.86
CA THR A 253 28.08 -6.63 -10.79
C THR A 253 28.01 -5.42 -9.85
N GLY A 254 27.04 -4.51 -10.04
CA GLY A 254 26.84 -3.33 -9.19
C GLY A 254 27.80 -2.15 -9.46
N MET A 255 28.62 -2.23 -10.50
CA MET A 255 29.55 -1.17 -10.92
C MET A 255 28.83 -0.09 -11.75
N ARG A 256 27.94 0.66 -11.10
CA ARG A 256 27.00 1.59 -11.75
C ARG A 256 27.68 2.67 -12.61
N GLN A 257 28.78 3.25 -12.14
CA GLN A 257 29.46 4.33 -12.87
C GLN A 257 30.15 3.83 -14.15
N ASP A 258 30.79 2.66 -14.07
CA ASP A 258 31.43 2.04 -15.22
C ASP A 258 30.40 1.62 -16.28
N ALA A 259 29.23 1.15 -15.84
CA ALA A 259 28.11 0.84 -16.74
C ALA A 259 27.66 2.07 -17.54
N ILE A 260 27.52 3.25 -16.89
CA ILE A 260 27.18 4.51 -17.57
C ILE A 260 28.21 4.87 -18.63
N VAL A 261 29.51 4.79 -18.31
CA VAL A 261 30.58 5.09 -19.27
C VAL A 261 30.52 4.16 -20.48
N CYS A 262 30.30 2.86 -20.25
CA CYS A 262 30.12 1.87 -21.31
C CYS A 262 28.90 2.19 -22.18
N PHE A 263 27.74 2.50 -21.61
CA PHE A 263 26.54 2.84 -22.38
C PHE A 263 26.68 4.17 -23.13
N GLN A 264 27.35 5.17 -22.57
CA GLN A 264 27.70 6.41 -23.29
C GLN A 264 28.58 6.12 -24.51
N ASN A 265 29.58 5.25 -24.37
CA ASN A 265 30.44 4.85 -25.48
C ASN A 265 29.68 4.04 -26.53
N ALA A 266 28.76 3.16 -26.13
CA ALA A 266 27.86 2.46 -27.04
C ALA A 266 26.97 3.44 -27.82
N ALA A 267 26.38 4.43 -27.14
CA ALA A 267 25.58 5.48 -27.78
C ALA A 267 26.41 6.35 -28.75
N ARG A 268 27.67 6.66 -28.43
CA ARG A 268 28.59 7.35 -29.35
C ARG A 268 28.95 6.51 -30.57
N ALA A 269 29.13 5.19 -30.38
CA ALA A 269 29.47 4.27 -31.46
C ALA A 269 28.32 4.07 -32.46
N LYS A 270 27.06 4.07 -31.98
CA LYS A 270 25.85 4.03 -32.82
C LYS A 270 24.80 5.04 -32.31
N PRO A 271 24.86 6.31 -32.75
CA PRO A 271 23.97 7.37 -32.27
C PRO A 271 22.47 7.18 -32.56
N GLU A 272 22.12 6.30 -33.49
CA GLU A 272 20.73 6.02 -33.89
C GLU A 272 20.14 4.79 -33.17
N ASN A 273 20.90 4.14 -32.28
CA ASN A 273 20.44 2.92 -31.61
C ASN A 273 19.68 3.24 -30.31
N ALA A 274 18.39 2.95 -30.29
CA ALA A 274 17.52 3.20 -29.14
C ALA A 274 17.91 2.40 -27.87
N VAL A 275 18.47 1.20 -28.02
CA VAL A 275 18.78 0.28 -26.89
C VAL A 275 19.88 0.86 -26.00
N ALA A 276 20.90 1.50 -26.58
CA ALA A 276 21.97 2.13 -25.81
C ALA A 276 21.44 3.27 -24.92
N TYR A 277 20.55 4.12 -25.46
CA TYR A 277 19.92 5.20 -24.69
C TYR A 277 18.93 4.67 -23.64
N GLY A 278 18.19 3.59 -23.94
CA GLY A 278 17.32 2.93 -22.97
C GLY A 278 18.11 2.38 -21.76
N ASN A 279 19.21 1.68 -22.02
CA ASN A 279 20.08 1.16 -20.96
C ASN A 279 20.81 2.27 -20.19
N LEU A 280 21.20 3.35 -20.87
CA LEU A 280 21.76 4.54 -20.23
C LEU A 280 20.73 5.22 -19.30
N GLY A 281 19.48 5.33 -19.76
CA GLY A 281 18.36 5.84 -18.95
C GLY A 281 18.12 5.01 -17.70
N ASN A 282 18.11 3.67 -17.84
CA ASN A 282 17.99 2.74 -16.70
C ASN A 282 19.12 2.96 -15.68
N ALA A 283 20.37 3.09 -16.16
CA ALA A 283 21.52 3.29 -15.29
C ALA A 283 21.48 4.64 -14.54
N TYR A 284 21.02 5.73 -15.17
CA TYR A 284 20.82 7.01 -14.50
C TYR A 284 19.67 6.98 -13.50
N HIS A 285 18.57 6.31 -13.82
CA HIS A 285 17.42 6.16 -12.93
C HIS A 285 17.80 5.42 -11.64
N GLU A 286 18.55 4.33 -11.75
CA GLU A 286 19.09 3.58 -10.60
C GLU A 286 20.07 4.39 -9.73
N GLN A 287 20.70 5.45 -10.27
CA GLN A 287 21.53 6.40 -9.50
C GLN A 287 20.73 7.58 -8.92
N GLY A 288 19.42 7.66 -9.16
CA GLY A 288 18.59 8.81 -8.77
C GLY A 288 18.82 10.07 -9.61
N GLN A 289 19.55 9.97 -10.73
CA GLN A 289 19.77 11.08 -11.67
C GLN A 289 18.59 11.20 -12.65
N LEU A 290 17.43 11.60 -12.12
CA LEU A 290 16.15 11.53 -12.82
C LEU A 290 16.12 12.36 -14.13
N ASP A 291 16.71 13.57 -14.13
CA ASP A 291 16.73 14.42 -15.33
C ASP A 291 17.50 13.79 -16.50
N LEU A 292 18.65 13.17 -16.20
CA LEU A 292 19.47 12.49 -17.20
C LEU A 292 18.81 11.19 -17.68
N ALA A 293 18.10 10.49 -16.79
CA ALA A 293 17.29 9.33 -17.15
C ALA A 293 16.17 9.72 -18.14
N ILE A 294 15.40 10.75 -17.81
CA ILE A 294 14.32 11.28 -18.65
C ILE A 294 14.85 11.70 -20.03
N LEU A 295 15.98 12.42 -20.08
CA LEU A 295 16.59 12.83 -21.34
C LEU A 295 17.00 11.61 -22.18
N SER A 296 17.61 10.60 -21.55
CA SER A 296 18.07 9.39 -22.22
C SER A 296 16.90 8.56 -22.76
N TYR A 297 15.82 8.38 -22.00
CA TYR A 297 14.64 7.68 -22.50
C TYR A 297 13.95 8.43 -23.65
N ARG A 298 13.85 9.76 -23.58
CA ARG A 298 13.34 10.57 -24.69
C ARG A 298 14.18 10.40 -25.96
N GLN A 299 15.50 10.32 -25.82
CA GLN A 299 16.39 10.03 -26.95
C GLN A 299 16.18 8.62 -27.49
N ALA A 300 15.98 7.62 -26.62
CA ALA A 300 15.64 6.26 -27.04
C ALA A 300 14.34 6.20 -27.85
N ILE A 301 13.31 6.94 -27.41
CA ILE A 301 12.02 7.07 -28.10
C ILE A 301 12.17 7.84 -29.41
N HIS A 302 13.04 8.86 -29.47
CA HIS A 302 13.33 9.58 -30.70
C HIS A 302 13.99 8.67 -31.75
N CYS A 303 14.91 7.80 -31.33
CA CYS A 303 15.55 6.80 -32.20
C CYS A 303 14.57 5.70 -32.65
N ASN A 304 13.64 5.29 -31.78
CA ASN A 304 12.59 4.32 -32.09
C ASN A 304 11.28 4.67 -31.37
N SER A 305 10.33 5.23 -32.11
CA SER A 305 9.03 5.66 -31.57
C SER A 305 8.15 4.52 -31.07
N SER A 306 8.46 3.27 -31.43
CA SER A 306 7.73 2.06 -31.03
C SER A 306 8.43 1.31 -29.88
N TYR A 307 9.41 1.93 -29.21
CA TYR A 307 10.13 1.29 -28.12
C TYR A 307 9.33 1.28 -26.81
N VAL A 308 8.49 0.26 -26.65
CA VAL A 308 7.52 0.11 -25.54
C VAL A 308 8.16 0.27 -24.15
N GLU A 309 9.26 -0.45 -23.87
CA GLU A 309 9.96 -0.40 -22.58
C GLU A 309 10.45 1.01 -22.21
N ALA A 310 10.84 1.82 -23.21
CA ALA A 310 11.29 3.18 -22.96
C ALA A 310 10.15 4.09 -22.48
N TYR A 311 8.91 3.88 -22.93
CA TYR A 311 7.75 4.62 -22.42
C TYR A 311 7.41 4.22 -20.98
N ASN A 312 7.41 2.92 -20.66
CA ASN A 312 7.18 2.46 -19.28
C ASN A 312 8.26 3.01 -18.33
N ASN A 313 9.53 2.93 -18.71
CA ASN A 313 10.64 3.37 -17.87
C ASN A 313 10.72 4.90 -17.77
N LEU A 314 10.36 5.63 -18.83
CA LEU A 314 10.18 7.08 -18.78
C LEU A 314 9.04 7.46 -17.82
N GLY A 315 7.93 6.73 -17.86
CA GLY A 315 6.82 6.90 -16.91
C GLY A 315 7.27 6.75 -15.45
N ASN A 316 8.07 5.73 -15.16
CA ASN A 316 8.62 5.51 -13.81
C ASN A 316 9.50 6.68 -13.38
N ALA A 317 10.45 7.10 -14.23
CA ALA A 317 11.34 8.22 -13.93
C ALA A 317 10.59 9.56 -13.75
N LEU A 318 9.53 9.80 -14.53
CA LEU A 318 8.67 10.99 -14.39
C LEU A 318 7.86 10.96 -13.10
N LYS A 319 7.33 9.79 -12.72
CA LYS A 319 6.63 9.60 -11.44
C LYS A 319 7.55 9.92 -10.27
N ASP A 320 8.76 9.35 -10.26
CA ASP A 320 9.74 9.58 -9.20
C ASP A 320 10.20 11.05 -9.14
N ALA A 321 10.13 11.77 -10.27
CA ALA A 321 10.37 13.22 -10.34
C ALA A 321 9.15 14.08 -9.96
N GLY A 322 8.03 13.47 -9.55
CA GLY A 322 6.78 14.15 -9.18
C GLY A 322 5.93 14.64 -10.36
N ARG A 323 6.29 14.30 -11.60
CA ARG A 323 5.62 14.74 -12.85
C ARG A 323 4.52 13.75 -13.26
N ASN A 324 3.51 13.60 -12.40
CA ASN A 324 2.51 12.54 -12.49
C ASN A 324 1.66 12.55 -13.78
N GLU A 325 1.30 13.71 -14.32
CA GLU A 325 0.51 13.80 -15.57
C GLU A 325 1.29 13.27 -16.79
N GLU A 326 2.57 13.62 -16.89
CA GLU A 326 3.42 13.13 -17.98
C GLU A 326 3.68 11.62 -17.83
N ALA A 327 3.81 11.13 -16.60
CA ALA A 327 3.93 9.69 -16.33
C ALA A 327 2.69 8.92 -16.81
N ILE A 328 1.48 9.42 -16.51
CA ILE A 328 0.21 8.83 -17.01
C ILE A 328 0.20 8.77 -18.54
N SER A 329 0.57 9.87 -19.21
CA SER A 329 0.63 9.92 -20.67
C SER A 329 1.61 8.89 -21.24
N CYS A 330 2.76 8.70 -20.59
CA CYS A 330 3.75 7.69 -20.99
C CYS A 330 3.22 6.26 -20.82
N TYR A 331 2.58 5.94 -19.69
CA TYR A 331 1.97 4.63 -19.49
C TYR A 331 0.83 4.36 -20.46
N GLN A 332 -0.03 5.36 -20.73
CA GLN A 332 -1.10 5.24 -21.72
C GLN A 332 -0.55 5.00 -23.13
N THR A 333 0.54 5.67 -23.50
CA THR A 333 1.21 5.45 -24.79
C THR A 333 1.83 4.05 -24.85
N CYS A 334 2.47 3.59 -23.78
CA CYS A 334 2.96 2.22 -23.64
C CYS A 334 1.83 1.19 -23.86
N LEU A 335 0.67 1.41 -23.25
CA LEU A 335 -0.50 0.54 -23.36
C LEU A 335 -1.20 0.65 -24.72
N ALA A 336 -1.10 1.79 -25.42
CA ALA A 336 -1.58 1.92 -26.79
C ALA A 336 -0.72 1.12 -27.77
N LEU A 337 0.59 1.04 -27.54
CA LEU A 337 1.51 0.22 -28.33
C LEU A 337 1.41 -1.27 -27.97
N GLN A 338 1.26 -1.59 -26.69
CA GLN A 338 1.12 -2.95 -26.17
C GLN A 338 0.06 -2.99 -25.05
N PRO A 339 -1.21 -3.29 -25.36
CA PRO A 339 -2.30 -3.33 -24.38
C PRO A 339 -2.09 -4.36 -23.26
N SER A 340 -1.31 -5.41 -23.53
CA SER A 340 -0.97 -6.49 -22.61
C SER A 340 0.35 -6.26 -21.87
N HIS A 341 0.74 -5.01 -21.60
CA HIS A 341 1.98 -4.72 -20.86
C HIS A 341 1.72 -4.68 -19.34
N PRO A 342 2.15 -5.69 -18.55
CA PRO A 342 1.72 -5.81 -17.15
C PRO A 342 2.31 -4.76 -16.21
N GLN A 343 3.57 -4.35 -16.40
CA GLN A 343 4.19 -3.33 -15.55
C GLN A 343 3.54 -1.96 -15.76
N ALA A 344 3.26 -1.56 -17.01
CA ALA A 344 2.56 -0.31 -17.31
C ALA A 344 1.14 -0.26 -16.73
N LEU A 345 0.37 -1.37 -16.80
CA LEU A 345 -0.94 -1.47 -16.14
C LEU A 345 -0.83 -1.31 -14.61
N THR A 346 0.13 -2.00 -13.98
CA THR A 346 0.38 -1.91 -12.54
C THR A 346 0.81 -0.51 -12.11
N ASN A 347 1.75 0.09 -12.84
CA ASN A 347 2.30 1.40 -12.53
C ASN A 347 1.26 2.50 -12.72
N LEU A 348 0.41 2.41 -13.76
CA LEU A 348 -0.72 3.31 -13.94
C LEU A 348 -1.73 3.15 -12.80
N GLY A 349 -2.02 1.91 -12.39
CA GLY A 349 -2.86 1.63 -11.22
C GLY A 349 -2.32 2.27 -9.93
N ASN A 350 -1.00 2.18 -9.71
CA ASN A 350 -0.34 2.81 -8.55
C ASN A 350 -0.52 4.33 -8.53
N VAL A 351 -0.40 5.00 -9.68
CA VAL A 351 -0.61 6.45 -9.79
C VAL A 351 -2.07 6.82 -9.49
N TYR A 352 -3.04 6.02 -9.95
CA TYR A 352 -4.45 6.25 -9.62
C TYR A 352 -4.77 5.97 -8.14
N MET A 353 -4.10 5.00 -7.51
CA MET A 353 -4.19 4.79 -6.06
C MET A 353 -3.70 5.99 -5.27
N GLU A 354 -2.55 6.57 -5.63
CA GLU A 354 -2.00 7.78 -4.98
C GLU A 354 -2.95 8.99 -5.11
N ARG A 355 -3.79 9.01 -6.16
CA ARG A 355 -4.84 10.02 -6.37
C ARG A 355 -6.18 9.68 -5.72
N ASN A 356 -6.24 8.61 -4.92
CA ASN A 356 -7.45 8.12 -4.26
C ASN A 356 -8.57 7.69 -5.24
N MET A 357 -8.23 7.37 -6.50
CA MET A 357 -9.15 6.85 -7.52
C MET A 357 -9.15 5.33 -7.51
N MET A 358 -9.67 4.74 -6.43
CA MET A 358 -9.56 3.30 -6.15
C MET A 358 -10.24 2.41 -7.20
N ASP A 359 -11.38 2.83 -7.75
CA ASP A 359 -12.12 2.02 -8.74
C ASP A 359 -11.34 1.82 -10.04
N ILE A 360 -10.73 2.90 -10.55
CA ILE A 360 -9.88 2.87 -11.74
C ILE A 360 -8.65 2.01 -11.46
N ALA A 361 -8.00 2.21 -10.30
CA ALA A 361 -6.84 1.42 -9.91
C ALA A 361 -7.16 -0.08 -9.82
N ALA A 362 -8.28 -0.45 -9.17
CA ALA A 362 -8.71 -1.84 -9.08
C ALA A 362 -8.91 -2.47 -10.46
N SER A 363 -9.53 -1.74 -11.40
CA SER A 363 -9.72 -2.21 -12.77
C SER A 363 -8.40 -2.49 -13.50
N LEU A 364 -7.38 -1.65 -13.28
CA LEU A 364 -6.05 -1.78 -13.88
C LEU A 364 -5.25 -2.94 -13.27
N TYR A 365 -5.35 -3.14 -11.95
CA TYR A 365 -4.74 -4.30 -11.31
C TYR A 365 -5.40 -5.60 -11.77
N MET A 366 -6.73 -5.64 -11.88
CA MET A 366 -7.43 -6.80 -12.45
C MET A 366 -7.00 -7.07 -13.90
N ALA A 367 -6.89 -6.03 -14.73
CA ALA A 367 -6.38 -6.16 -16.10
C ALA A 367 -4.92 -6.67 -16.15
N THR A 368 -4.09 -6.32 -15.16
CA THR A 368 -2.73 -6.89 -15.05
C THR A 368 -2.80 -8.40 -14.82
N LEU A 369 -3.69 -8.83 -13.92
CA LEU A 369 -3.83 -10.23 -13.52
C LEU A 369 -4.45 -11.13 -14.60
N THR A 370 -5.19 -10.57 -15.57
CA THR A 370 -5.66 -11.34 -16.74
C THR A 370 -4.55 -11.58 -17.76
N VAL A 371 -3.52 -10.75 -17.76
CA VAL A 371 -2.41 -10.78 -18.72
C VAL A 371 -1.23 -11.60 -18.21
N THR A 372 -0.94 -11.55 -16.91
CA THR A 372 0.20 -12.26 -16.32
C THR A 372 -0.16 -12.90 -14.99
N THR A 373 0.34 -14.11 -14.76
CA THR A 373 0.28 -14.81 -13.49
C THR A 373 1.69 -14.87 -12.91
N GLY A 374 1.87 -14.40 -11.66
CA GLY A 374 3.18 -14.39 -11.00
C GLY A 374 3.67 -13.03 -10.52
N LEU A 375 2.92 -11.94 -10.72
CA LEU A 375 3.19 -10.66 -10.07
C LEU A 375 2.42 -10.56 -8.74
N SER A 376 3.14 -10.38 -7.63
CA SER A 376 2.55 -10.20 -6.30
C SER A 376 1.99 -8.79 -6.08
N ALA A 377 2.63 -7.76 -6.65
CA ALA A 377 2.27 -6.36 -6.41
C ALA A 377 0.79 -6.01 -6.74
N PRO A 378 0.21 -6.44 -7.88
CA PRO A 378 -1.20 -6.17 -8.18
C PRO A 378 -2.16 -6.80 -7.17
N TYR A 379 -1.89 -8.03 -6.73
CA TYR A 379 -2.69 -8.69 -5.68
C TYR A 379 -2.58 -7.95 -4.34
N ASN A 380 -1.37 -7.55 -3.94
CA ASN A 380 -1.18 -6.80 -2.70
C ASN A 380 -1.95 -5.46 -2.72
N ASN A 381 -1.90 -4.73 -3.84
CA ASN A 381 -2.60 -3.45 -3.96
C ASN A 381 -4.13 -3.63 -4.01
N LEU A 382 -4.64 -4.65 -4.70
CA LEU A 382 -6.06 -5.01 -4.67
C LEU A 382 -6.50 -5.41 -3.26
N ALA A 383 -5.69 -6.17 -2.53
CA ALA A 383 -5.99 -6.56 -1.16
C ALA A 383 -6.15 -5.34 -0.25
N MET A 384 -5.29 -4.33 -0.41
CA MET A 384 -5.40 -3.07 0.33
C MET A 384 -6.69 -2.30 0.00
N ILE A 385 -7.10 -2.27 -1.28
CA ILE A 385 -8.39 -1.65 -1.69
C ILE A 385 -9.56 -2.40 -1.03
N TYR A 386 -9.60 -3.73 -1.14
CA TYR A 386 -10.66 -4.53 -0.55
C TYR A 386 -10.72 -4.40 0.98
N LYS A 387 -9.56 -4.33 1.62
CA LYS A 387 -9.46 -4.08 3.06
C LYS A 387 -10.05 -2.71 3.41
N GLN A 388 -9.71 -1.65 2.67
CA GLN A 388 -10.27 -0.31 2.88
C GLN A 388 -11.80 -0.25 2.66
N GLN A 389 -12.33 -1.07 1.75
CA GLN A 389 -13.77 -1.23 1.52
C GLN A 389 -14.46 -2.12 2.59
N GLY A 390 -13.72 -2.65 3.56
CA GLY A 390 -14.25 -3.57 4.57
C GLY A 390 -14.48 -5.01 4.07
N ASN A 391 -14.11 -5.32 2.83
CA ASN A 391 -14.28 -6.64 2.23
C ASN A 391 -13.09 -7.57 2.59
N CYS A 392 -13.05 -7.99 3.85
CA CYS A 392 -11.96 -8.79 4.41
C CYS A 392 -11.73 -10.11 3.66
N ASN A 393 -12.79 -10.78 3.20
CA ASN A 393 -12.68 -12.07 2.51
C ASN A 393 -11.96 -11.96 1.17
N HIS A 394 -12.29 -10.93 0.37
CA HIS A 394 -11.60 -10.70 -0.90
C HIS A 394 -10.16 -10.25 -0.67
N ALA A 395 -9.90 -9.41 0.33
CA ALA A 395 -8.55 -9.03 0.73
C ALA A 395 -7.69 -10.24 1.12
N ILE A 396 -8.20 -11.14 1.98
CA ILE A 396 -7.52 -12.39 2.36
C ILE A 396 -7.21 -13.26 1.14
N THR A 397 -8.15 -13.36 0.20
CA THR A 397 -7.95 -14.14 -1.04
C THR A 397 -6.81 -13.58 -1.88
N CYS A 398 -6.74 -12.24 -2.03
CA CYS A 398 -5.63 -11.59 -2.72
C CYS A 398 -4.30 -11.81 -1.99
N PHE A 399 -4.26 -11.69 -0.65
CA PHE A 399 -3.04 -11.97 0.12
C PHE A 399 -2.59 -13.44 0.04
N ASN A 400 -3.52 -14.38 -0.08
CA ASN A 400 -3.18 -15.79 -0.31
C ASN A 400 -2.44 -15.98 -1.64
N GLU A 401 -2.86 -15.28 -2.70
CA GLU A 401 -2.16 -15.31 -3.99
C GLU A 401 -0.78 -14.66 -3.91
N VAL A 402 -0.63 -13.55 -3.17
CA VAL A 402 0.68 -12.94 -2.90
C VAL A 402 1.62 -13.97 -2.25
N LEU A 403 1.16 -14.67 -1.22
CA LEU A 403 1.97 -15.66 -0.49
C LEU A 403 2.18 -16.97 -1.26
N ARG A 404 1.33 -17.27 -2.24
CA ARG A 404 1.55 -18.37 -3.20
C ARG A 404 2.71 -18.03 -4.14
N ILE A 405 2.82 -16.76 -4.56
CA ILE A 405 3.88 -16.27 -5.45
C ILE A 405 5.19 -16.06 -4.67
N ASP A 406 5.12 -15.40 -3.52
CA ASP A 406 6.24 -15.14 -2.63
C ASP A 406 5.91 -15.54 -1.18
N PRO A 407 6.24 -16.78 -0.78
CA PRO A 407 6.00 -17.27 0.58
C PRO A 407 6.79 -16.51 1.66
N MET A 408 7.84 -15.75 1.29
CA MET A 408 8.72 -15.03 2.21
C MET A 408 8.33 -13.54 2.37
N ALA A 409 7.19 -13.12 1.81
CA ALA A 409 6.70 -11.76 1.93
C ALA A 409 6.18 -11.43 3.34
N ALA A 410 7.10 -11.11 4.27
CA ALA A 410 6.78 -10.80 5.67
C ALA A 410 5.75 -9.64 5.82
N ASP A 411 5.87 -8.59 5.00
CA ASP A 411 4.92 -7.46 5.01
C ASP A 411 3.50 -7.90 4.62
N CYS A 412 3.38 -8.85 3.68
CA CYS A 412 2.10 -9.44 3.29
C CYS A 412 1.49 -10.27 4.43
N LEU A 413 2.30 -11.05 5.15
CA LEU A 413 1.83 -11.81 6.32
C LEU A 413 1.29 -10.87 7.40
N VAL A 414 1.96 -9.76 7.68
CA VAL A 414 1.45 -8.74 8.63
C VAL A 414 0.12 -8.16 8.13
N ASN A 415 0.02 -7.80 6.85
CA ASN A 415 -1.21 -7.23 6.30
C ASN A 415 -2.39 -8.23 6.29
N ARG A 416 -2.13 -9.50 5.97
CA ARG A 416 -3.14 -10.56 6.05
C ARG A 416 -3.52 -10.86 7.49
N GLY A 417 -2.56 -10.90 8.41
CA GLY A 417 -2.80 -11.03 9.84
C GLY A 417 -3.67 -9.90 10.40
N ASN A 418 -3.43 -8.65 9.98
CA ASN A 418 -4.26 -7.51 10.33
C ASN A 418 -5.70 -7.70 9.82
N THR A 419 -5.84 -8.19 8.60
CA THR A 419 -7.16 -8.47 7.99
C THR A 419 -7.89 -9.62 8.68
N PHE A 420 -7.17 -10.67 9.10
CA PHE A 420 -7.74 -11.75 9.91
C PHE A 420 -8.21 -11.24 11.27
N LYS A 421 -7.40 -10.39 11.93
CA LYS A 421 -7.77 -9.77 13.20
C LYS A 421 -9.04 -8.92 13.06
N GLU A 422 -9.14 -8.10 12.02
CA GLU A 422 -10.34 -7.31 11.69
C GLU A 422 -11.56 -8.20 11.41
N ALA A 423 -11.36 -9.37 10.79
CA ALA A 423 -12.40 -10.37 10.57
C ALA A 423 -12.72 -11.25 11.81
N GLY A 424 -12.11 -10.98 12.97
CA GLY A 424 -12.30 -11.76 14.21
C GLY A 424 -11.57 -13.12 14.26
N ARG A 425 -10.76 -13.44 13.25
CA ARG A 425 -9.98 -14.69 13.11
C ARG A 425 -8.61 -14.57 13.76
N ILE A 426 -8.61 -14.39 15.09
CA ILE A 426 -7.41 -14.02 15.85
C ILE A 426 -6.33 -15.12 15.82
N THR A 427 -6.73 -16.40 15.80
CA THR A 427 -5.79 -17.52 15.77
C THR A 427 -4.94 -17.52 14.49
N GLU A 428 -5.58 -17.32 13.33
CA GLU A 428 -4.88 -17.19 12.05
C GLU A 428 -4.01 -15.93 12.00
N ALA A 429 -4.48 -14.83 12.61
CA ALA A 429 -3.66 -13.61 12.73
C ALA A 429 -2.36 -13.86 13.49
N ILE A 430 -2.42 -14.57 14.63
CA ILE A 430 -1.23 -14.94 15.43
C ILE A 430 -0.26 -15.78 14.59
N GLN A 431 -0.76 -16.76 13.83
CA GLN A 431 0.08 -17.60 12.97
C GLN A 431 0.83 -16.76 11.92
N ASP A 432 0.12 -15.83 11.27
CA ASP A 432 0.71 -14.96 10.27
C ASP A 432 1.76 -14.01 10.85
N TYR A 433 1.47 -13.37 11.99
CA TYR A 433 2.45 -12.49 12.64
C TYR A 433 3.67 -13.27 13.14
N PHE A 434 3.48 -14.46 13.71
CA PHE A 434 4.57 -15.32 14.14
C PHE A 434 5.46 -15.74 12.96
N HIS A 435 4.84 -16.08 11.82
CA HIS A 435 5.59 -16.41 10.61
C HIS A 435 6.34 -15.19 10.06
N ALA A 436 5.72 -14.00 10.08
CA ALA A 436 6.37 -12.75 9.67
C ALA A 436 7.61 -12.45 10.53
N VAL A 437 7.51 -12.60 11.86
CA VAL A 437 8.62 -12.44 12.80
C VAL A 437 9.70 -13.50 12.57
N THR A 438 9.32 -14.74 12.20
CA THR A 438 10.29 -15.81 11.89
C THR A 438 11.10 -15.49 10.63
N ILE A 439 10.44 -14.97 9.59
CA ILE A 439 11.10 -14.57 8.33
C ILE A 439 11.96 -13.32 8.53
N ARG A 440 11.42 -12.31 9.24
CA ARG A 440 12.09 -11.02 9.47
C ARG A 440 12.05 -10.66 10.97
N PRO A 441 12.98 -11.18 11.78
CA PRO A 441 12.99 -10.95 13.23
C PRO A 441 13.14 -9.48 13.66
N THR A 442 13.65 -8.63 12.78
CA THR A 442 13.89 -7.19 13.02
C THR A 442 12.66 -6.31 12.74
N MET A 443 11.51 -6.87 12.39
CA MET A 443 10.29 -6.13 12.06
C MET A 443 9.49 -5.77 13.32
N ALA A 444 9.67 -4.55 13.83
CA ALA A 444 9.03 -4.08 15.07
C ALA A 444 7.49 -4.13 14.99
N GLU A 445 6.91 -3.78 13.84
CA GLU A 445 5.45 -3.79 13.61
C GLU A 445 4.87 -5.20 13.73
N ALA A 446 5.58 -6.23 13.25
CA ALA A 446 5.14 -7.61 13.34
C ALA A 446 5.10 -8.08 14.80
N HIS A 447 6.12 -7.74 15.60
CA HIS A 447 6.15 -8.01 17.04
C HIS A 447 5.03 -7.28 17.79
N ALA A 448 4.78 -6.01 17.49
CA ALA A 448 3.70 -5.24 18.13
C ALA A 448 2.31 -5.79 17.79
N ASN A 449 2.08 -6.19 16.54
CA ASN A 449 0.82 -6.80 16.11
C ASN A 449 0.61 -8.21 16.71
N LEU A 450 1.69 -9.01 16.79
CA LEU A 450 1.68 -10.29 17.50
C LEU A 450 1.34 -10.10 18.98
N ALA A 451 1.98 -9.14 19.64
CA ALA A 451 1.73 -8.80 21.03
C ALA A 451 0.27 -8.39 21.26
N ALA A 452 -0.29 -7.57 20.37
CA ALA A 452 -1.68 -7.16 20.42
C ALA A 452 -2.63 -8.36 20.26
N ALA A 453 -2.33 -9.30 19.36
CA ALA A 453 -3.14 -10.51 19.18
C ALA A 453 -3.05 -11.47 20.39
N TYR A 454 -1.88 -11.59 21.03
CA TYR A 454 -1.75 -12.32 22.29
C TYR A 454 -2.54 -11.68 23.43
N LYS A 455 -2.53 -10.35 23.52
CA LYS A 455 -3.35 -9.61 24.48
C LYS A 455 -4.84 -9.91 24.30
N ASP A 456 -5.32 -9.90 23.05
CA ASP A 456 -6.73 -10.15 22.73
C ASP A 456 -7.18 -11.59 23.05
N THR A 457 -6.24 -12.55 23.10
CA THR A 457 -6.50 -13.94 23.51
C THR A 457 -6.25 -14.20 25.01
N GLY A 458 -5.81 -13.20 25.76
CA GLY A 458 -5.53 -13.30 27.20
C GLY A 458 -4.14 -13.85 27.55
N LEU A 459 -3.26 -14.08 26.56
CA LEU A 459 -1.87 -14.51 26.75
C LEU A 459 -0.98 -13.32 27.11
N LEU A 460 -1.20 -12.75 28.29
CA LEU A 460 -0.58 -11.48 28.72
C LEU A 460 0.95 -11.56 28.82
N GLU A 461 1.51 -12.66 29.33
CA GLU A 461 2.97 -12.82 29.42
C GLU A 461 3.66 -12.79 28.04
N ALA A 462 3.11 -13.57 27.09
CA ALA A 462 3.60 -13.60 25.71
C ALA A 462 3.44 -12.24 25.01
N SER A 463 2.35 -11.53 25.32
CA SER A 463 2.13 -10.15 24.86
C SER A 463 3.21 -9.19 25.37
N ILE A 464 3.52 -9.22 26.67
CA ILE A 464 4.57 -8.37 27.28
C ILE A 464 5.93 -8.63 26.63
N ILE A 465 6.31 -9.89 26.47
CA ILE A 465 7.58 -10.27 25.83
C ILE A 465 7.66 -9.69 24.41
N SER A 466 6.59 -9.87 23.63
CA SER A 466 6.53 -9.42 22.24
C SER A 466 6.54 -7.89 22.13
N TYR A 467 5.84 -7.17 23.01
CA TYR A 467 5.89 -5.70 23.06
C TYR A 467 7.28 -5.18 23.46
N LYS A 468 7.92 -5.79 24.47
CA LYS A 468 9.30 -5.44 24.84
C LYS A 468 10.26 -5.65 23.68
N GLN A 469 10.09 -6.73 22.91
CA GLN A 469 10.89 -6.98 21.70
C GLN A 469 10.64 -5.90 20.62
N ALA A 470 9.39 -5.50 20.39
CA ALA A 470 9.06 -4.43 19.46
C ALA A 470 9.76 -3.10 19.84
N LEU A 471 9.75 -2.75 21.13
CA LEU A 471 10.38 -1.53 21.65
C LEU A 471 11.92 -1.58 21.66
N GLN A 472 12.51 -2.78 21.79
CA GLN A 472 13.96 -2.95 21.59
C GLN A 472 14.37 -2.68 20.14
N LEU A 473 13.53 -3.04 19.18
CA LEU A 473 13.77 -2.82 17.75
C LEU A 473 13.49 -1.37 17.34
N ARG A 474 12.46 -0.75 17.91
CA ARG A 474 12.09 0.66 17.68
C ARG A 474 11.68 1.31 19.01
N GLN A 475 12.56 2.15 19.56
CA GLN A 475 12.32 2.86 20.81
C GLN A 475 11.20 3.91 20.68
N ASP A 476 11.18 4.67 19.57
CA ASP A 476 10.11 5.62 19.27
C ASP A 476 8.91 4.89 18.64
N PHE A 477 8.15 4.17 19.47
CA PHE A 477 6.95 3.46 19.05
C PHE A 477 5.80 3.65 20.07
N PRO A 478 5.10 4.81 20.02
CA PRO A 478 4.10 5.19 21.02
C PRO A 478 2.96 4.18 21.19
N GLU A 479 2.47 3.60 20.09
CA GLU A 479 1.39 2.61 20.08
C GLU A 479 1.77 1.32 20.83
N ALA A 480 2.99 0.82 20.60
CA ALA A 480 3.51 -0.34 21.31
C ALA A 480 3.76 -0.02 22.80
N THR A 481 4.21 1.20 23.10
CA THR A 481 4.45 1.68 24.48
C THR A 481 3.15 1.75 25.28
N CYS A 482 2.12 2.41 24.74
CA CYS A 482 0.80 2.53 25.38
C CYS A 482 0.17 1.16 25.61
N ASN A 483 0.26 0.28 24.61
CA ASN A 483 -0.30 -1.06 24.74
C ASN A 483 0.49 -1.94 25.71
N LEU A 484 1.82 -1.83 25.75
CA LEU A 484 2.64 -2.50 26.76
C LEU A 484 2.24 -2.04 28.17
N LEU A 485 2.14 -0.73 28.39
CA LEU A 485 1.72 -0.16 29.68
C LEU A 485 0.36 -0.70 30.12
N HIS A 486 -0.62 -0.74 29.22
CA HIS A 486 -1.90 -1.35 29.52
C HIS A 486 -1.77 -2.85 29.84
N THR A 487 -0.93 -3.61 29.12
CA THR A 487 -0.74 -5.04 29.38
C THR A 487 -0.03 -5.29 30.72
N LEU A 488 0.95 -4.46 31.09
CA LEU A 488 1.61 -4.46 32.39
C LEU A 488 0.61 -4.16 33.52
N GLN A 489 -0.26 -3.16 33.30
CA GLN A 489 -1.35 -2.82 34.19
C GLN A 489 -2.33 -4.01 34.37
N CYS A 490 -2.62 -4.79 33.33
CA CYS A 490 -3.44 -6.02 33.44
C CYS A 490 -2.80 -7.12 34.29
N VAL A 491 -1.49 -7.14 34.46
CA VAL A 491 -0.77 -8.13 35.30
C VAL A 491 -0.27 -7.54 36.62
N CYS A 492 -0.67 -6.31 36.95
CA CYS A 492 -0.23 -5.56 38.12
C CYS A 492 1.31 -5.42 38.22
N ASP A 493 2.01 -5.35 37.08
CA ASP A 493 3.42 -4.99 37.02
C ASP A 493 3.51 -3.46 36.96
N TRP A 494 4.00 -2.87 38.05
CA TRP A 494 4.10 -1.42 38.24
C TRP A 494 5.54 -0.92 38.29
N ASP A 495 6.51 -1.76 37.91
CA ASP A 495 7.92 -1.37 37.90
C ASP A 495 8.15 -0.19 36.94
N ASP A 496 8.86 0.83 37.41
CA ASP A 496 9.17 2.08 36.66
C ASP A 496 7.93 2.80 36.10
N ARG A 497 6.74 2.59 36.69
CA ARG A 497 5.45 3.12 36.22
C ARG A 497 5.48 4.63 36.00
N ALA A 498 6.01 5.38 36.97
CA ALA A 498 6.05 6.84 36.90
C ALA A 498 6.88 7.35 35.71
N GLU A 499 8.04 6.74 35.45
CA GLU A 499 8.92 7.10 34.32
C GLU A 499 8.24 6.79 32.99
N LYS A 500 7.63 5.61 32.86
CA LYS A 500 6.91 5.18 31.65
C LYS A 500 5.67 6.03 31.35
N PHE A 501 5.01 6.60 32.36
CA PHE A 501 3.90 7.55 32.15
C PHE A 501 4.36 8.93 31.69
N VAL A 502 5.55 9.38 32.12
CA VAL A 502 6.15 10.64 31.63
C VAL A 502 6.48 10.53 30.14
N GLU A 503 6.94 9.36 29.68
CA GLU A 503 7.18 9.09 28.25
C GLU A 503 5.91 9.14 27.38
N MET A 504 4.70 9.01 27.97
CA MET A 504 3.42 9.12 27.25
C MET A 504 2.94 10.57 27.03
N SER A 505 3.62 11.57 27.58
CA SER A 505 3.17 12.97 27.55
C SER A 505 3.12 13.62 26.14
N SER A 506 3.51 12.88 25.09
CA SER A 506 3.48 13.29 23.68
C SER A 506 2.43 12.53 22.82
N LEU A 507 1.12 12.76 23.05
CA LEU A 507 -0.02 12.47 22.13
C LEU A 507 -0.18 11.00 21.61
N PRO A 508 -1.17 10.70 20.73
CA PRO A 508 -2.56 10.30 20.97
C PRO A 508 -2.81 8.77 20.92
N SER A 509 -1.81 7.93 21.19
CA SER A 509 -1.93 6.46 21.02
C SER A 509 -2.72 5.73 22.12
N VAL A 510 -3.22 6.46 23.11
CA VAL A 510 -4.02 5.92 24.21
C VAL A 510 -5.48 5.86 23.81
N GLN A 511 -6.12 4.69 23.92
CA GLN A 511 -7.56 4.58 23.70
C GLN A 511 -8.36 5.35 24.78
N PRO A 512 -9.47 6.02 24.42
CA PRO A 512 -10.29 6.77 25.40
C PRO A 512 -10.74 5.93 26.60
N PHE A 513 -10.99 4.64 26.40
CA PHE A 513 -11.34 3.73 27.49
C PHE A 513 -10.19 3.49 28.48
N HIS A 514 -8.96 3.32 27.99
CA HIS A 514 -7.78 3.15 28.84
C HIS A 514 -7.45 4.45 29.59
N ALA A 515 -7.68 5.60 28.95
CA ALA A 515 -7.46 6.92 29.52
C ALA A 515 -8.20 7.15 30.86
N ILE A 516 -9.35 6.48 31.07
CA ILE A 516 -10.11 6.54 32.33
C ILE A 516 -9.25 6.08 33.52
N ALA A 517 -8.51 4.99 33.34
CA ALA A 517 -7.71 4.35 34.39
C ALA A 517 -6.34 5.03 34.61
N TYR A 518 -5.94 5.96 33.74
CA TYR A 518 -4.65 6.64 33.85
C TYR A 518 -4.74 7.92 34.66
N PRO A 519 -3.70 8.32 35.40
CA PRO A 519 -3.67 9.55 36.19
C PRO A 519 -3.48 10.80 35.30
N ILE A 520 -4.32 10.95 34.27
CA ILE A 520 -4.32 12.09 33.35
C ILE A 520 -5.45 13.06 33.67
N ASP A 521 -5.24 14.33 33.32
CA ASP A 521 -6.24 15.39 33.43
C ASP A 521 -7.45 15.17 32.50
N SER A 522 -8.61 15.67 32.92
CA SER A 522 -9.87 15.52 32.18
C SER A 522 -9.87 16.25 30.82
N THR A 523 -9.09 17.33 30.68
CA THR A 523 -8.93 18.05 29.41
C THR A 523 -8.17 17.20 28.39
N LEU A 524 -7.11 16.52 28.83
CA LEU A 524 -6.34 15.60 27.98
C LEU A 524 -7.20 14.38 27.60
N ALA A 525 -8.03 13.86 28.51
CA ALA A 525 -8.98 12.81 28.18
C ALA A 525 -9.97 13.22 27.08
N LEU A 526 -10.46 14.47 27.10
CA LEU A 526 -11.30 15.03 26.02
C LEU A 526 -10.53 15.15 24.70
N GLU A 527 -9.27 15.56 24.71
CA GLU A 527 -8.44 15.65 23.50
C GLU A 527 -8.16 14.27 22.87
N ILE A 528 -7.90 13.27 23.70
CA ILE A 528 -7.80 11.86 23.27
C ILE A 528 -9.10 11.43 22.59
N SER A 529 -10.25 11.65 23.23
CA SER A 529 -11.56 11.32 22.65
C SER A 529 -11.82 12.07 21.33
N ARG A 530 -11.47 13.35 21.23
CA ARG A 530 -11.61 14.14 19.98
C ARG A 530 -10.77 13.59 18.85
N THR A 531 -9.56 13.14 19.14
CA THR A 531 -8.66 12.54 18.13
C THR A 531 -9.25 11.25 17.58
N TYR A 532 -9.81 10.40 18.46
CA TYR A 532 -10.50 9.19 18.04
C TYR A 532 -11.77 9.49 17.24
N ALA A 533 -12.57 10.48 17.66
CA ALA A 533 -13.75 10.90 16.90
C ALA A 533 -13.37 11.38 15.48
N ALA A 534 -12.33 12.21 15.35
CA ALA A 534 -11.82 12.65 14.05
C ALA A 534 -11.33 11.48 13.17
N HIS A 535 -10.69 10.48 13.77
CA HIS A 535 -10.33 9.24 13.07
C HIS A 535 -11.56 8.51 12.53
N TYR A 536 -12.62 8.37 13.33
CA TYR A 536 -13.86 7.73 12.86
C TYR A 536 -14.59 8.54 11.78
N SER A 537 -14.53 9.88 11.80
CA SER A 537 -15.01 10.72 10.70
C SER A 537 -14.21 10.50 9.41
N LEU A 538 -12.89 10.33 9.51
CA LEU A 538 -12.06 9.98 8.35
C LEU A 538 -12.42 8.59 7.82
N VAL A 539 -12.61 7.59 8.68
CA VAL A 539 -13.05 6.25 8.27
C VAL A 539 -14.42 6.31 7.59
N ALA A 540 -15.38 7.04 8.17
CA ALA A 540 -16.71 7.23 7.59
C ALA A 540 -16.66 7.84 6.19
N SER A 541 -15.80 8.85 5.97
CA SER A 541 -15.64 9.51 4.67
C SER A 541 -15.18 8.57 3.54
N ARG A 542 -14.47 7.48 3.87
CA ARG A 542 -13.97 6.50 2.90
C ARG A 542 -15.08 5.65 2.28
N PHE A 543 -16.24 5.54 2.93
CA PHE A 543 -17.38 4.84 2.35
C PHE A 543 -18.03 5.59 1.18
N GLY A 544 -17.72 6.89 0.99
CA GLY A 544 -18.20 7.67 -0.15
C GLY A 544 -19.72 7.86 -0.20
N LEU A 545 -20.41 7.73 0.94
CA LEU A 545 -21.86 7.95 1.00
C LEU A 545 -22.20 9.44 0.96
N PRO A 546 -23.28 9.84 0.27
CA PRO A 546 -23.82 11.19 0.41
C PRO A 546 -24.36 11.39 1.83
N THR A 547 -24.43 12.64 2.27
CA THR A 547 -25.09 13.00 3.54
C THR A 547 -26.53 12.48 3.55
N PHE A 548 -26.92 11.80 4.61
CA PHE A 548 -28.27 11.27 4.75
C PHE A 548 -29.31 12.39 4.82
N THR A 549 -30.43 12.21 4.12
CA THR A 549 -31.58 13.09 4.24
C THR A 549 -32.47 12.59 5.37
N HIS A 550 -32.71 13.42 6.38
CA HIS A 550 -33.61 13.10 7.48
C HIS A 550 -35.05 13.54 7.17
N SER A 551 -36.03 12.85 7.76
CA SER A 551 -37.44 13.23 7.65
C SER A 551 -37.68 14.60 8.31
N TYR A 552 -38.64 15.37 7.81
CA TYR A 552 -38.98 16.67 8.38
C TYR A 552 -39.39 16.51 9.85
N PRO A 553 -38.84 17.31 10.77
CA PRO A 553 -39.07 17.11 12.19
C PRO A 553 -40.46 17.63 12.58
N VAL A 554 -41.37 16.72 12.85
CA VAL A 554 -42.74 17.02 13.31
C VAL A 554 -42.81 16.75 14.81
N PRO A 555 -43.24 17.73 15.64
CA PRO A 555 -43.49 17.51 17.05
C PRO A 555 -44.50 16.39 17.26
N ILE A 556 -44.27 15.57 18.27
CA ILE A 556 -45.23 14.52 18.64
C ILE A 556 -46.37 15.20 19.41
N SER A 557 -47.60 14.93 18.97
CA SER A 557 -48.83 15.51 19.51
C SER A 557 -49.78 14.39 19.91
N ASN A 558 -50.38 14.53 21.10
CA ASN A 558 -51.37 13.64 21.69
C ASN A 558 -52.71 13.55 20.93
N ASP A 559 -52.84 14.24 19.80
CA ASP A 559 -54.09 14.35 19.02
C ASP A 559 -54.37 13.14 18.10
N GLY A 560 -53.56 12.08 18.20
CA GLY A 560 -53.74 10.82 17.46
C GLY A 560 -53.47 10.92 15.96
N ARG A 561 -52.94 12.05 15.46
CA ARG A 561 -52.61 12.26 14.04
C ARG A 561 -51.11 12.18 13.73
N THR A 562 -50.25 11.99 14.73
CA THR A 562 -48.78 11.98 14.57
C THR A 562 -48.17 10.59 14.82
N SER A 563 -47.04 10.31 14.16
CA SER A 563 -46.29 9.04 14.26
C SER A 563 -45.46 8.97 15.55
N ARG A 564 -45.32 7.78 16.14
CA ARG A 564 -44.47 7.46 17.30
C ARG A 564 -43.01 7.91 17.09
N LEU A 565 -42.32 8.24 18.19
CA LEU A 565 -40.87 8.51 18.17
C LEU A 565 -40.09 7.22 18.00
N ARG A 566 -39.29 7.09 16.94
CA ARG A 566 -38.43 5.95 16.67
C ARG A 566 -37.07 6.16 17.32
N ILE A 567 -36.76 5.29 18.26
CA ILE A 567 -35.50 5.29 19.01
C ILE A 567 -34.71 4.05 18.61
N GLY A 568 -33.47 4.24 18.15
CA GLY A 568 -32.55 3.16 17.80
C GLY A 568 -31.46 3.00 18.85
N TYR A 569 -31.33 1.82 19.46
CA TYR A 569 -30.25 1.46 20.36
C TYR A 569 -29.22 0.61 19.62
N VAL A 570 -27.97 1.06 19.56
CA VAL A 570 -26.87 0.34 18.88
C VAL A 570 -25.90 -0.19 19.93
N SER A 571 -25.69 -1.50 19.94
CA SER A 571 -24.76 -2.13 20.90
C SER A 571 -24.15 -3.44 20.41
N SER A 572 -22.87 -3.66 20.73
CA SER A 572 -22.25 -5.00 20.72
C SER A 572 -22.56 -5.83 21.97
N ASP A 573 -23.21 -5.25 22.98
CA ASP A 573 -23.24 -5.79 24.34
C ASP A 573 -24.60 -6.39 24.71
N PHE A 574 -25.45 -6.65 23.72
CA PHE A 574 -26.76 -7.30 23.86
C PHE A 574 -26.71 -8.81 24.19
N GLY A 575 -25.53 -9.34 24.53
CA GLY A 575 -25.32 -10.72 25.00
C GLY A 575 -25.12 -10.81 26.52
N ASN A 576 -24.35 -11.79 26.99
CA ASN A 576 -23.95 -11.89 28.39
C ASN A 576 -22.90 -10.84 28.77
N HIS A 577 -23.38 -9.62 29.01
CA HIS A 577 -22.57 -8.45 29.35
C HIS A 577 -23.27 -7.62 30.43
N PRO A 578 -22.52 -6.91 31.31
CA PRO A 578 -23.11 -6.02 32.33
C PRO A 578 -24.17 -5.06 31.83
N LEU A 579 -24.03 -4.55 30.59
CA LEU A 579 -25.05 -3.68 29.98
C LEU A 579 -26.40 -4.39 29.86
N SER A 580 -26.42 -5.60 29.30
CA SER A 580 -27.64 -6.41 29.21
C SER A 580 -28.18 -6.84 30.56
N HIS A 581 -27.29 -7.00 31.56
CA HIS A 581 -27.71 -7.31 32.94
C HIS A 581 -28.52 -6.18 33.57
N LEU A 582 -28.11 -4.94 33.31
CA LEU A 582 -28.71 -3.74 33.88
C LEU A 582 -29.90 -3.22 33.07
N MET A 583 -29.88 -3.40 31.74
CA MET A 583 -30.86 -2.82 30.80
C MET A 583 -31.88 -3.82 30.25
N GLY A 584 -31.82 -5.10 30.64
CA GLY A 584 -32.58 -6.19 30.00
C GLY A 584 -34.04 -5.87 29.69
N SER A 585 -34.81 -5.37 30.66
CA SER A 585 -36.24 -5.05 30.45
C SER A 585 -36.51 -3.70 29.77
N ILE A 586 -35.54 -2.78 29.76
CA ILE A 586 -35.75 -1.38 29.36
C ILE A 586 -36.32 -1.26 27.95
N PHE A 587 -35.80 -2.06 27.03
CA PHE A 587 -36.16 -1.99 25.62
C PHE A 587 -37.64 -2.33 25.37
N GLY A 588 -38.26 -3.18 26.20
CA GLY A 588 -39.68 -3.52 26.14
C GLY A 588 -40.58 -2.72 27.07
N MET A 589 -40.01 -1.92 27.98
CA MET A 589 -40.76 -1.13 28.96
C MET A 589 -41.18 0.25 28.44
N HIS A 590 -40.70 0.67 27.26
CA HIS A 590 -41.11 1.91 26.65
C HIS A 590 -42.62 1.94 26.34
N ASN A 591 -43.24 3.12 26.45
CA ASN A 591 -44.65 3.29 26.12
C ASN A 591 -44.85 3.17 24.60
N GLN A 592 -45.39 2.02 24.18
CA GLN A 592 -45.64 1.67 22.79
C GLN A 592 -46.61 2.63 22.08
N ASP A 593 -47.43 3.40 22.79
CA ASP A 593 -48.31 4.39 22.14
C ASP A 593 -47.52 5.62 21.64
N THR A 594 -46.35 5.90 22.22
CA THR A 594 -45.57 7.13 21.96
C THR A 594 -44.19 6.87 21.37
N ILE A 595 -43.58 5.72 21.68
CA ILE A 595 -42.20 5.38 21.30
C ILE A 595 -42.18 4.01 20.61
N GLU A 596 -41.46 3.94 19.49
CA GLU A 596 -41.17 2.73 18.72
C GLU A 596 -39.67 2.40 18.86
N VAL A 597 -39.34 1.21 19.36
CA VAL A 597 -37.96 0.86 19.77
C VAL A 597 -37.30 -0.09 18.78
N PHE A 598 -36.09 0.25 18.36
CA PHE A 598 -35.22 -0.58 17.53
C PHE A 598 -33.92 -0.89 18.25
N CYS A 599 -33.51 -2.15 18.25
CA CYS A 599 -32.23 -2.61 18.80
C CYS A 599 -31.36 -3.18 17.68
N TYR A 600 -30.22 -2.55 17.41
CA TYR A 600 -29.25 -2.96 16.39
C TYR A 600 -28.04 -3.66 17.05
N ALA A 601 -27.98 -4.98 16.89
CA ALA A 601 -26.93 -5.81 17.46
C ALA A 601 -25.67 -5.84 16.59
N LEU A 602 -24.57 -5.31 17.11
CA LEU A 602 -23.27 -5.31 16.43
C LEU A 602 -22.50 -6.64 16.59
N SER A 603 -22.91 -7.49 17.53
CA SER A 603 -22.31 -8.79 17.81
C SER A 603 -23.28 -9.93 17.49
N GLN A 604 -22.73 -11.09 17.12
CA GLN A 604 -23.52 -12.28 16.84
C GLN A 604 -24.27 -12.76 18.10
N ASP A 605 -25.34 -13.50 17.87
CA ASP A 605 -26.09 -14.17 18.93
C ASP A 605 -25.18 -15.14 19.70
N ASP A 606 -25.06 -14.94 21.02
CA ASP A 606 -24.23 -15.76 21.90
C ASP A 606 -25.03 -16.91 22.56
N GLY A 607 -26.31 -17.04 22.22
CA GLY A 607 -27.21 -18.08 22.73
C GLY A 607 -27.63 -17.88 24.18
N THR A 608 -27.30 -16.75 24.80
CA THR A 608 -27.54 -16.50 26.22
C THR A 608 -28.98 -16.07 26.48
N GLU A 609 -29.46 -16.28 27.72
CA GLU A 609 -30.81 -15.84 28.13
C GLU A 609 -31.00 -14.33 27.96
N TRP A 610 -29.92 -13.56 28.11
CA TRP A 610 -29.92 -12.10 27.99
C TRP A 610 -30.27 -11.65 26.58
N ARG A 611 -29.60 -12.25 25.58
CA ARG A 611 -29.87 -11.99 24.17
C ARG A 611 -31.30 -12.35 23.80
N GLN A 612 -31.73 -13.56 24.17
CA GLN A 612 -33.07 -14.06 23.87
C GLN A 612 -34.15 -13.17 24.45
N ARG A 613 -33.96 -12.71 25.69
CA ARG A 613 -34.89 -11.82 26.38
C ARG A 613 -35.01 -10.47 25.69
N ILE A 614 -33.91 -9.77 25.46
CA ILE A 614 -33.91 -8.46 24.79
C ILE A 614 -34.58 -8.58 23.42
N ARG A 615 -34.27 -9.64 22.67
CA ARG A 615 -34.90 -9.93 21.38
C ARG A 615 -36.41 -10.14 21.47
N SER A 616 -36.89 -10.74 22.55
CA SER A 616 -38.33 -11.01 22.75
C SER A 616 -39.11 -9.81 23.29
N GLU A 617 -38.46 -8.92 24.03
CA GLU A 617 -39.09 -7.77 24.70
C GLU A 617 -38.98 -6.48 23.87
N ALA A 618 -37.89 -6.29 23.11
CA ALA A 618 -37.76 -5.17 22.18
C ALA A 618 -38.73 -5.35 20.99
N GLU A 619 -39.35 -4.26 20.56
CA GLU A 619 -40.31 -4.29 19.45
C GLU A 619 -39.65 -4.69 18.13
N HIS A 620 -38.47 -4.12 17.84
CA HIS A 620 -37.64 -4.50 16.70
C HIS A 620 -36.23 -4.85 17.16
N PHE A 621 -35.78 -6.07 16.87
CA PHE A 621 -34.42 -6.52 17.16
C PHE A 621 -33.74 -7.00 15.89
N ILE A 622 -32.70 -6.28 15.46
CA ILE A 622 -32.05 -6.44 14.16
C ILE A 622 -30.60 -6.85 14.39
N ASP A 623 -30.24 -8.05 13.94
CA ASP A 623 -28.84 -8.49 13.92
C ASP A 623 -28.14 -7.89 12.71
N VAL A 624 -27.20 -6.99 12.97
CA VAL A 624 -26.40 -6.31 11.95
C VAL A 624 -24.92 -6.69 12.04
N SER A 625 -24.58 -7.73 12.82
CA SER A 625 -23.19 -8.11 13.11
C SER A 625 -22.40 -8.55 11.88
N SER A 626 -23.10 -9.03 10.84
CA SER A 626 -22.51 -9.43 9.55
C SER A 626 -22.42 -8.29 8.52
N MET A 627 -22.95 -7.11 8.82
CA MET A 627 -23.04 -5.98 7.88
C MET A 627 -21.85 -5.02 8.02
N SER A 628 -21.44 -4.39 6.92
CA SER A 628 -20.48 -3.27 6.91
C SER A 628 -21.11 -2.00 7.48
N SER A 629 -20.29 -1.05 7.96
CA SER A 629 -20.79 0.08 8.75
C SER A 629 -21.65 1.04 7.93
N ASP A 630 -21.34 1.17 6.63
CA ASP A 630 -22.14 1.93 5.67
C ASP A 630 -23.53 1.32 5.44
N MET A 631 -23.63 -0.02 5.40
CA MET A 631 -24.90 -0.74 5.27
C MET A 631 -25.74 -0.59 6.53
N ILE A 632 -25.12 -0.66 7.71
CA ILE A 632 -25.82 -0.43 8.98
C ILE A 632 -26.37 1.00 9.04
N ALA A 633 -25.57 2.00 8.65
CA ALA A 633 -26.03 3.38 8.60
C ALA A 633 -27.21 3.57 7.62
N LYS A 634 -27.19 2.92 6.44
CA LYS A 634 -28.32 2.92 5.50
C LYS A 634 -29.58 2.30 6.12
N VAL A 635 -29.47 1.13 6.76
CA VAL A 635 -30.61 0.47 7.42
C VAL A 635 -31.20 1.38 8.50
N ILE A 636 -30.38 1.98 9.36
CA ILE A 636 -30.83 2.92 10.40
C ILE A 636 -31.56 4.12 9.78
N ASN A 637 -31.07 4.65 8.66
CA ASN A 637 -31.72 5.77 7.97
C ASN A 637 -33.03 5.35 7.27
N GLU A 638 -33.07 4.18 6.65
CA GLU A 638 -34.25 3.59 6.00
C GLU A 638 -35.36 3.27 7.02
N ASP A 639 -34.98 2.83 8.23
CA ASP A 639 -35.86 2.66 9.38
C ASP A 639 -36.40 3.99 9.93
N LYS A 640 -35.86 5.13 9.44
CA LYS A 640 -36.23 6.50 9.84
C LYS A 640 -36.07 6.75 11.33
N ILE A 641 -35.01 6.20 11.92
CA ILE A 641 -34.66 6.45 13.32
C ILE A 641 -34.47 7.96 13.54
N GLN A 642 -35.19 8.52 14.52
CA GLN A 642 -35.10 9.94 14.85
C GLN A 642 -34.06 10.22 15.94
N ILE A 643 -33.92 9.33 16.91
CA ILE A 643 -32.88 9.43 17.94
C ILE A 643 -32.10 8.11 17.98
N LEU A 644 -30.80 8.18 17.74
CA LEU A 644 -29.89 7.04 17.74
C LEU A 644 -29.01 7.05 18.99
N ILE A 645 -29.05 5.97 19.76
CA ILE A 645 -28.36 5.82 21.04
C ILE A 645 -27.14 4.91 20.89
N ASN A 646 -25.96 5.46 21.19
CA ASN A 646 -24.70 4.74 21.27
C ASN A 646 -24.51 4.13 22.67
N LEU A 647 -24.75 2.82 22.78
CA LEU A 647 -24.61 2.06 24.03
C LEU A 647 -23.18 1.62 24.34
N ASN A 648 -22.26 1.66 23.39
CA ASN A 648 -20.88 1.21 23.59
C ASN A 648 -19.91 2.36 23.95
N GLY A 649 -20.02 3.51 23.27
CA GLY A 649 -18.99 4.56 23.32
C GLY A 649 -17.65 4.05 22.79
N TYR A 650 -16.59 4.07 23.60
CA TYR A 650 -15.25 3.57 23.23
C TYR A 650 -14.89 2.20 23.82
N THR A 651 -15.88 1.39 24.20
CA THR A 651 -15.64 0.02 24.67
C THR A 651 -15.41 -0.95 23.52
N LYS A 652 -14.99 -2.18 23.85
CA LYS A 652 -14.74 -3.26 22.88
C LYS A 652 -16.00 -3.55 22.07
N GLY A 653 -15.87 -3.63 20.75
CA GLY A 653 -16.97 -3.92 19.83
C GLY A 653 -17.73 -2.69 19.31
N ALA A 654 -17.38 -1.49 19.78
CA ALA A 654 -17.96 -0.25 19.28
C ALA A 654 -17.61 0.00 17.80
N ARG A 655 -18.59 0.49 17.04
CA ARG A 655 -18.47 0.89 15.62
C ARG A 655 -18.87 2.35 15.45
N ASN A 656 -18.03 3.24 15.97
CA ASN A 656 -18.32 4.68 16.06
C ASN A 656 -18.40 5.37 14.69
N GLU A 657 -17.81 4.79 13.64
CA GLU A 657 -17.95 5.27 12.26
C GLU A 657 -19.42 5.24 11.78
N ILE A 658 -20.29 4.40 12.35
CA ILE A 658 -21.74 4.42 12.05
C ILE A 658 -22.34 5.76 12.48
N PHE A 659 -21.96 6.27 13.64
CA PHE A 659 -22.44 7.56 14.16
C PHE A 659 -21.78 8.73 13.43
N ALA A 660 -20.52 8.61 13.02
CA ALA A 660 -19.85 9.63 12.21
C ALA A 660 -20.49 9.79 10.82
N LEU A 661 -21.15 8.75 10.30
CA LEU A 661 -21.97 8.83 9.08
C LEU A 661 -23.30 9.58 9.29
N GLN A 662 -23.69 9.86 10.54
CA GLN A 662 -24.90 10.59 10.92
C GLN A 662 -26.20 10.06 10.25
N PRO A 663 -26.57 8.77 10.41
CA PRO A 663 -27.78 8.23 9.79
C PRO A 663 -29.09 8.72 10.43
N ALA A 664 -29.04 9.25 11.66
CA ALA A 664 -30.16 9.83 12.40
C ALA A 664 -29.90 11.31 12.74
N PRO A 665 -30.94 12.15 12.83
CA PRO A 665 -30.80 13.58 13.05
C PRO A 665 -30.39 13.96 14.48
N ILE A 666 -30.64 13.10 15.47
CA ILE A 666 -30.17 13.26 16.85
C ILE A 666 -29.40 12.00 17.25
N GLN A 667 -28.20 12.18 17.77
CA GLN A 667 -27.37 11.07 18.26
C GLN A 667 -26.98 11.29 19.72
N VAL A 668 -27.05 10.23 20.51
CA VAL A 668 -26.94 10.29 21.97
C VAL A 668 -25.95 9.24 22.46
N SER A 669 -25.03 9.61 23.35
CA SER A 669 -24.21 8.66 24.09
C SER A 669 -24.87 8.31 25.42
N TYR A 670 -25.00 7.01 25.67
CA TYR A 670 -25.49 6.40 26.91
C TYR A 670 -25.36 4.89 26.74
N MET A 671 -24.78 4.04 27.59
CA MET A 671 -24.31 4.15 28.98
C MET A 671 -22.91 3.51 29.14
N GLY A 672 -22.48 2.68 28.18
CA GLY A 672 -21.36 1.74 28.33
C GLY A 672 -19.99 2.39 28.53
N PHE A 673 -19.86 3.68 28.21
CA PHE A 673 -18.63 4.43 28.36
C PHE A 673 -18.82 5.63 29.31
N PRO A 674 -18.18 5.64 30.50
CA PRO A 674 -18.34 6.71 31.49
C PRO A 674 -17.39 7.88 31.21
N GLY A 675 -17.52 8.50 30.04
CA GLY A 675 -16.72 9.64 29.60
C GLY A 675 -17.28 10.32 28.35
N THR A 676 -16.63 11.39 27.90
CA THR A 676 -17.00 12.09 26.66
C THR A 676 -16.52 11.33 25.42
N THR A 677 -17.38 11.21 24.42
CA THR A 677 -17.02 10.68 23.10
C THR A 677 -16.09 11.62 22.34
N GLY A 678 -16.04 12.90 22.70
CA GLY A 678 -15.24 13.91 21.99
C GLY A 678 -15.72 14.18 20.56
N ALA A 679 -16.80 13.55 20.14
CA ALA A 679 -17.38 13.68 18.81
C ALA A 679 -18.27 14.94 18.74
N ASP A 680 -18.19 15.63 17.61
CA ASP A 680 -19.10 16.70 17.21
C ASP A 680 -20.39 16.17 16.58
N TYR A 681 -20.38 14.91 16.13
CA TYR A 681 -21.54 14.20 15.61
C TYR A 681 -22.41 13.51 16.69
N ILE A 682 -22.04 13.55 17.97
CA ILE A 682 -22.89 13.08 19.08
C ILE A 682 -23.43 14.28 19.85
N ASP A 683 -24.74 14.49 19.84
CA ASP A 683 -25.37 15.70 20.36
C ASP A 683 -25.46 15.72 21.90
N TYR A 684 -25.85 14.58 22.50
CA TYR A 684 -26.20 14.51 23.91
C TYR A 684 -25.48 13.37 24.65
N LEU A 685 -25.20 13.58 25.93
CA LEU A 685 -24.77 12.55 26.88
C LEU A 685 -25.81 12.45 28.00
N VAL A 686 -26.44 11.29 28.13
CA VAL A 686 -27.40 11.04 29.24
C VAL A 686 -26.62 10.75 30.51
N THR A 687 -26.83 11.58 31.53
CA THR A 687 -26.12 11.55 32.80
C THR A 687 -27.01 12.10 33.92
N ASP A 688 -26.45 12.42 35.09
CA ASP A 688 -27.16 13.10 36.18
C ASP A 688 -26.31 14.24 36.75
N GLU A 689 -26.96 15.06 37.57
CA GLU A 689 -26.36 16.28 38.13
C GLU A 689 -25.20 15.98 39.10
N PHE A 690 -25.17 14.80 39.71
CA PHE A 690 -24.11 14.40 40.64
C PHE A 690 -22.88 13.88 39.89
N VAL A 691 -23.09 13.01 38.89
CA VAL A 691 -22.04 12.37 38.10
C VAL A 691 -21.38 13.36 37.14
N SER A 692 -22.15 14.23 36.50
CA SER A 692 -21.64 15.22 35.55
C SER A 692 -22.28 16.59 35.81
N PRO A 693 -21.92 17.28 36.91
CA PRO A 693 -22.48 18.59 37.22
C PRO A 693 -22.10 19.62 36.14
N LEU A 694 -22.97 20.61 35.91
CA LEU A 694 -22.76 21.61 34.84
C LEU A 694 -21.45 22.39 34.96
N LYS A 695 -20.87 22.50 36.16
CA LYS A 695 -19.53 23.11 36.36
C LYS A 695 -18.42 22.39 35.56
N PHE A 696 -18.60 21.10 35.29
CA PHE A 696 -17.69 20.29 34.48
C PHE A 696 -18.15 20.15 33.02
N SER A 697 -19.15 20.91 32.56
CA SER A 697 -19.61 20.83 31.15
C SER A 697 -18.51 21.09 30.12
N HIS A 698 -17.46 21.84 30.47
CA HIS A 698 -16.35 22.18 29.58
C HIS A 698 -15.45 20.99 29.20
N ILE A 699 -15.49 19.87 29.95
CA ILE A 699 -14.74 18.64 29.64
C ILE A 699 -15.55 17.62 28.84
N TYR A 700 -16.73 17.99 28.34
CA TYR A 700 -17.57 17.16 27.47
C TYR A 700 -17.80 17.86 26.13
N SER A 701 -17.77 17.11 25.02
CA SER A 701 -18.22 17.62 23.72
C SER A 701 -19.75 17.67 23.63
N GLU A 702 -20.42 16.70 24.26
CA GLU A 702 -21.86 16.52 24.22
C GLU A 702 -22.61 17.46 25.18
N LYS A 703 -23.89 17.66 24.90
CA LYS A 703 -24.81 18.32 25.82
C LYS A 703 -25.32 17.35 26.88
N LEU A 704 -24.94 17.63 28.12
CA LEU A 704 -25.39 16.89 29.30
C LEU A 704 -26.91 16.96 29.47
N VAL A 705 -27.52 15.79 29.55
CA VAL A 705 -28.94 15.61 29.87
C VAL A 705 -29.04 14.97 31.24
N HIS A 706 -29.53 15.72 32.22
CA HIS A 706 -29.59 15.27 33.61
C HIS A 706 -30.91 14.56 33.89
N LEU A 707 -30.83 13.24 34.07
CA LEU A 707 -31.94 12.44 34.59
C LEU A 707 -32.12 12.66 36.10
N PRO A 708 -33.35 12.58 36.62
CA PRO A 708 -33.61 12.70 38.05
C PRO A 708 -33.02 11.52 38.82
N HIS A 709 -32.49 11.81 40.02
CA HIS A 709 -31.93 10.86 40.99
C HIS A 709 -30.67 10.12 40.57
N CYS A 710 -30.69 9.40 39.45
CA CYS A 710 -29.58 8.59 38.97
C CYS A 710 -29.71 8.35 37.47
N TYR A 711 -28.61 8.56 36.74
CA TYR A 711 -28.55 8.22 35.31
C TYR A 711 -28.36 6.71 35.07
N PHE A 712 -27.72 6.04 36.02
CA PHE A 712 -27.35 4.63 35.92
C PHE A 712 -28.59 3.76 36.15
N VAL A 713 -28.99 3.00 35.13
CA VAL A 713 -30.19 2.17 35.17
C VAL A 713 -29.94 0.81 35.85
N ASN A 714 -30.99 0.24 36.44
CA ASN A 714 -30.91 -1.08 37.05
C ASN A 714 -32.23 -1.86 37.05
N ASP A 715 -32.24 -3.01 36.37
CA ASP A 715 -33.41 -3.87 36.19
C ASP A 715 -33.63 -4.96 37.27
N TYR A 716 -32.90 -4.94 38.39
CA TYR A 716 -32.94 -6.03 39.38
C TYR A 716 -34.29 -6.24 40.07
N LYS A 717 -35.12 -5.20 40.21
CA LYS A 717 -36.46 -5.35 40.81
C LYS A 717 -37.37 -6.21 39.93
N GLN A 718 -37.13 -6.25 38.63
CA GLN A 718 -37.87 -7.04 37.66
C GLN A 718 -37.22 -8.42 37.52
N LYS A 719 -35.88 -8.47 37.38
CA LYS A 719 -35.15 -9.70 37.04
C LYS A 719 -34.73 -10.57 38.22
N ASN A 720 -34.21 -9.96 39.29
CA ASN A 720 -33.44 -10.65 40.34
C ASN A 720 -34.20 -10.69 41.68
N ARG A 721 -35.52 -10.91 41.63
CA ARG A 721 -36.37 -11.02 42.85
C ARG A 721 -36.15 -12.33 43.60
N ASP A 722 -35.72 -13.36 42.91
CA ASP A 722 -35.35 -14.67 43.44
C ASP A 722 -34.23 -14.57 44.47
N VAL A 723 -33.26 -13.67 44.28
CA VAL A 723 -32.20 -13.33 45.25
C VAL A 723 -32.77 -12.88 46.60
N LEU A 724 -34.00 -12.35 46.62
CA LEU A 724 -34.68 -11.88 47.83
C LEU A 724 -35.55 -12.97 48.50
N GLY A 725 -35.73 -14.12 47.84
CA GLY A 725 -36.61 -15.19 48.31
C GLY A 725 -36.03 -15.99 49.48
N PRO A 726 -36.85 -16.44 50.44
CA PRO A 726 -36.38 -17.22 51.59
C PRO A 726 -36.10 -18.71 51.27
N VAL A 727 -36.30 -19.15 50.02
CA VAL A 727 -36.48 -20.57 49.68
C VAL A 727 -35.19 -21.39 49.61
N CYS A 728 -34.02 -20.76 49.42
CA CYS A 728 -32.72 -21.36 49.70
C CYS A 728 -31.68 -20.23 49.59
N PRO A 729 -31.11 -19.69 50.68
CA PRO A 729 -30.05 -18.69 50.55
C PRO A 729 -28.91 -19.34 49.77
N HIS A 730 -28.55 -18.74 48.63
CA HIS A 730 -27.45 -19.25 47.81
C HIS A 730 -26.21 -19.44 48.67
N LYS A 731 -25.61 -20.64 48.57
CA LYS A 731 -24.38 -20.98 49.28
C LYS A 731 -23.19 -20.51 48.47
N ARG A 732 -22.04 -20.31 49.12
CA ARG A 732 -20.81 -19.94 48.42
C ARG A 732 -20.45 -21.02 47.39
N ALA A 733 -20.69 -22.29 47.73
CA ALA A 733 -20.55 -23.43 46.83
C ALA A 733 -21.36 -23.31 45.51
N ASP A 734 -22.51 -22.64 45.50
CA ASP A 734 -23.34 -22.49 44.29
C ASP A 734 -22.64 -21.64 43.21
N TYR A 735 -21.65 -20.85 43.62
CA TYR A 735 -20.82 -20.01 42.75
C TYR A 735 -19.38 -20.51 42.65
N GLY A 736 -19.10 -21.74 43.10
CA GLY A 736 -17.74 -22.31 43.14
C GLY A 736 -16.82 -21.60 44.16
N LEU A 737 -17.40 -20.86 45.12
CA LEU A 737 -16.63 -20.13 46.12
C LEU A 737 -16.39 -21.02 47.36
N PRO A 738 -15.16 -21.06 47.89
CA PRO A 738 -14.85 -21.84 49.09
C PRO A 738 -15.51 -21.25 50.34
N GLU A 739 -16.09 -22.12 51.17
CA GLU A 739 -16.82 -21.78 52.40
C GLU A 739 -15.88 -21.28 53.52
N ASP A 740 -14.62 -21.71 53.53
CA ASP A 740 -13.62 -21.39 54.56
C ASP A 740 -12.78 -20.13 54.25
N LYS A 741 -13.09 -19.43 53.16
CA LYS A 741 -12.34 -18.23 52.74
C LYS A 741 -13.20 -16.98 52.88
N PHE A 742 -12.57 -15.89 53.29
CA PHE A 742 -13.14 -14.56 53.23
C PHE A 742 -12.91 -13.94 51.84
N ILE A 743 -13.93 -13.31 51.26
CA ILE A 743 -13.78 -12.50 50.04
C ILE A 743 -13.41 -11.09 50.48
N PHE A 744 -12.15 -10.72 50.28
CA PHE A 744 -11.65 -9.40 50.67
C PHE A 744 -12.22 -8.28 49.80
N ALA A 745 -12.19 -8.45 48.48
CA ALA A 745 -12.70 -7.47 47.52
C ALA A 745 -12.98 -8.13 46.16
N CYS A 746 -13.84 -7.48 45.36
CA CYS A 746 -14.07 -7.82 43.96
C CYS A 746 -13.49 -6.72 43.08
N PHE A 747 -12.36 -6.98 42.42
CA PHE A 747 -11.69 -5.99 41.57
C PHE A 747 -12.15 -6.04 40.10
N ASN A 748 -12.99 -7.02 39.73
CA ASN A 748 -13.55 -7.28 38.39
C ASN A 748 -12.48 -7.50 37.30
N GLN A 749 -11.67 -6.49 37.00
CA GLN A 749 -10.56 -6.52 36.05
C GLN A 749 -9.30 -5.91 36.66
N LEU A 750 -8.17 -6.62 36.57
CA LEU A 750 -6.90 -6.24 37.21
C LEU A 750 -6.34 -4.91 36.72
N TYR A 751 -6.63 -4.50 35.48
CA TYR A 751 -6.14 -3.21 34.97
C TYR A 751 -6.69 -2.00 35.73
N LYS A 752 -7.77 -2.18 36.50
CA LYS A 752 -8.32 -1.16 37.39
C LYS A 752 -7.56 -1.06 38.72
N MET A 753 -6.53 -1.86 38.94
CA MET A 753 -5.70 -1.84 40.14
C MET A 753 -4.38 -1.13 39.85
N ASP A 754 -4.09 -0.07 40.58
CA ASP A 754 -2.80 0.58 40.62
C ASP A 754 -2.28 0.64 42.08
N PRO A 755 -1.01 1.00 42.32
CA PRO A 755 -0.47 1.05 43.67
C PRO A 755 -1.28 1.94 44.63
N ASP A 756 -1.80 3.06 44.12
CA ASP A 756 -2.59 4.01 44.92
C ASP A 756 -3.97 3.43 45.24
N ILE A 757 -4.59 2.70 44.30
CA ILE A 757 -5.85 1.97 44.53
C ILE A 757 -5.65 0.84 45.52
N PHE A 758 -4.54 0.10 45.44
CA PHE A 758 -4.18 -0.94 46.41
C PHE A 758 -4.01 -0.34 47.81
N ASN A 759 -3.60 0.93 47.91
CA ASN A 759 -3.43 1.64 49.17
C ASN A 759 -4.69 2.41 49.65
N THR A 760 -5.54 2.97 48.76
CA THR A 760 -6.54 4.02 49.15
C THR A 760 -7.89 4.01 48.40
N CYS A 761 -8.14 3.09 47.45
CA CYS A 761 -9.48 2.82 46.85
C CYS A 761 -10.29 3.91 46.07
N PRO A 762 -9.81 5.08 45.56
CA PRO A 762 -10.78 6.12 45.16
C PRO A 762 -11.02 6.29 43.64
N LEU A 763 -10.26 5.65 42.74
CA LEU A 763 -10.35 5.94 41.29
C LEU A 763 -11.58 5.33 40.58
N CYS A 764 -12.14 4.22 41.08
CA CYS A 764 -13.38 3.61 40.56
C CYS A 764 -14.02 2.70 41.62
N ASN A 765 -14.83 3.29 42.50
CA ASN A 765 -15.36 2.68 43.73
C ASN A 765 -16.66 1.85 43.56
N GLY A 766 -17.21 1.74 42.35
CA GLY A 766 -18.34 0.83 42.07
C GLY A 766 -19.32 1.37 41.03
N HIS A 767 -19.55 0.60 39.96
CA HIS A 767 -20.60 0.87 38.95
C HIS A 767 -21.62 -0.28 39.06
N THR A 768 -21.63 -1.21 38.11
CA THR A 768 -22.48 -2.42 38.15
C THR A 768 -22.38 -3.17 39.50
N THR A 769 -21.15 -3.43 39.96
CA THR A 769 -20.91 -4.11 41.26
C THR A 769 -21.43 -3.28 42.44
N GLY A 770 -21.38 -1.95 42.36
CA GLY A 770 -21.97 -1.09 43.38
C GLY A 770 -23.48 -1.29 43.46
N THR A 771 -24.14 -1.44 42.32
CA THR A 771 -25.57 -1.72 42.28
C THR A 771 -25.91 -3.11 42.84
N ASP A 772 -25.09 -4.13 42.56
CA ASP A 772 -25.23 -5.48 43.16
C ASP A 772 -25.15 -5.44 44.68
N ILE A 773 -24.15 -4.71 45.21
CA ILE A 773 -23.91 -4.51 46.63
C ILE A 773 -25.15 -3.87 47.29
N LEU A 774 -25.67 -2.80 46.70
CA LEU A 774 -26.84 -2.10 47.22
C LEU A 774 -28.12 -2.94 47.13
N TRP A 775 -28.29 -3.77 46.09
CA TRP A 775 -29.44 -4.67 45.95
C TRP A 775 -29.45 -5.78 47.02
N ALA A 776 -28.27 -6.33 47.30
CA ALA A 776 -28.05 -7.27 48.41
C ALA A 776 -28.30 -6.63 49.79
N GLY A 777 -28.36 -5.30 49.86
CA GLY A 777 -28.55 -4.52 51.08
C GLY A 777 -27.26 -4.29 51.84
N LEU A 778 -26.10 -4.48 51.21
CA LEU A 778 -24.80 -4.26 51.82
C LEU A 778 -24.42 -2.77 51.68
N PRO A 779 -24.01 -2.09 52.77
CA PRO A 779 -23.53 -0.72 52.69
C PRO A 779 -22.21 -0.61 51.93
N MET A 780 -22.05 0.50 51.20
CA MET A 780 -20.85 0.83 50.44
C MET A 780 -20.42 2.24 50.83
N ILE A 781 -19.12 2.48 51.02
CA ILE A 781 -18.57 3.82 51.25
C ILE A 781 -17.94 4.30 49.96
N THR A 782 -18.16 5.55 49.59
CA THR A 782 -17.69 6.12 48.33
C THR A 782 -17.17 7.54 48.51
N LEU A 783 -15.99 7.79 47.95
CA LEU A 783 -15.37 9.10 47.84
C LEU A 783 -15.44 9.58 46.37
N PRO A 784 -16.33 10.52 46.03
CA PRO A 784 -16.42 11.10 44.70
C PRO A 784 -15.22 12.04 44.41
N LEU A 785 -14.58 11.91 43.25
CA LEU A 785 -13.45 12.75 42.81
C LEU A 785 -13.78 13.53 41.52
N GLU A 786 -12.75 13.96 40.77
CA GLU A 786 -12.87 14.85 39.61
C GLU A 786 -13.38 14.17 38.32
N LYS A 787 -13.17 12.87 38.16
CA LYS A 787 -13.58 12.15 36.94
C LYS A 787 -15.01 11.64 37.04
N MET A 788 -15.72 11.58 35.90
CA MET A 788 -17.06 11.00 35.81
C MET A 788 -17.14 9.61 36.46
N ALA A 789 -16.20 8.73 36.11
CA ALA A 789 -16.16 7.35 36.62
C ALA A 789 -16.06 7.25 38.15
N THR A 790 -15.47 8.24 38.83
CA THR A 790 -15.29 8.25 40.30
C THR A 790 -16.57 8.65 41.05
N ARG A 791 -17.52 9.30 40.38
CA ARG A 791 -18.75 9.83 40.98
C ARG A 791 -19.96 8.91 40.82
N VAL A 792 -19.86 7.86 40.00
CA VAL A 792 -20.98 6.96 39.71
C VAL A 792 -21.48 6.27 40.99
N ALA A 793 -20.60 5.69 41.82
CA ALA A 793 -21.03 5.03 43.06
C ALA A 793 -21.75 5.99 44.02
N GLY A 794 -21.29 7.25 44.10
CA GLY A 794 -21.97 8.28 44.88
C GLY A 794 -23.40 8.54 44.41
N SER A 795 -23.62 8.60 43.09
CA SER A 795 -24.97 8.72 42.53
C SER A 795 -25.84 7.49 42.84
N LEU A 796 -25.29 6.27 42.74
CA LEU A 796 -25.98 5.05 43.13
C LEU A 796 -26.39 5.09 44.62
N CYS A 797 -25.47 5.45 45.51
CA CYS A 797 -25.72 5.58 46.94
C CYS A 797 -26.81 6.61 47.24
N LEU A 798 -26.77 7.80 46.63
CA LEU A 798 -27.78 8.85 46.83
C LEU A 798 -29.16 8.41 46.33
N ALA A 799 -29.22 7.66 45.23
CA ALA A 799 -30.46 7.15 44.66
C ALA A 799 -31.14 6.07 45.52
N THR A 800 -30.48 5.54 46.56
CA THR A 800 -31.13 4.69 47.58
C THR A 800 -32.00 5.50 48.54
N GLY A 801 -31.81 6.82 48.62
CA GLY A 801 -32.45 7.71 49.60
C GLY A 801 -31.74 7.78 50.96
N ILE A 802 -30.68 6.99 51.17
CA ILE A 802 -29.86 6.99 52.41
C ILE A 802 -28.37 7.17 52.11
N GLY A 803 -28.03 7.72 50.95
CA GLY A 803 -26.66 7.88 50.48
C GLY A 803 -25.78 8.78 51.34
N GLU A 804 -26.36 9.72 52.12
CA GLU A 804 -25.58 10.57 53.05
C GLU A 804 -24.83 9.76 54.13
N GLU A 805 -25.29 8.55 54.45
CA GLU A 805 -24.60 7.65 55.37
C GLU A 805 -23.41 6.92 54.72
N MET A 806 -23.27 7.01 53.39
CA MET A 806 -22.36 6.23 52.53
C MET A 806 -21.40 7.09 51.70
N VAL A 807 -21.78 8.31 51.33
CA VAL A 807 -20.95 9.25 50.56
C VAL A 807 -20.14 10.11 51.52
N VAL A 808 -18.84 10.21 51.27
CA VAL A 808 -17.88 11.01 52.04
C VAL A 808 -17.17 12.04 51.16
N ASN A 809 -16.57 13.07 51.76
CA ASN A 809 -16.00 14.21 51.04
C ASN A 809 -14.47 14.31 51.10
N SER A 810 -13.82 13.49 51.95
CA SER A 810 -12.37 13.42 52.04
C SER A 810 -11.89 11.98 52.29
N LEU A 811 -10.60 11.73 52.07
CA LEU A 811 -9.99 10.45 52.39
C LEU A 811 -10.02 10.17 53.90
N GLU A 812 -9.83 11.20 54.72
CA GLU A 812 -9.95 11.12 56.18
C GLU A 812 -11.36 10.67 56.60
N GLU A 813 -12.41 11.28 56.03
CA GLU A 813 -13.79 10.88 56.31
C GLU A 813 -14.08 9.46 55.80
N TYR A 814 -13.49 9.07 54.66
CA TYR A 814 -13.59 7.71 54.14
C TYR A 814 -13.03 6.69 55.14
N GLU A 815 -11.81 6.92 55.64
CA GLU A 815 -11.16 6.07 56.63
C GLU A 815 -11.94 6.01 57.94
N GLU A 816 -12.31 7.17 58.50
CA GLU A 816 -13.10 7.23 59.74
C GLU A 816 -14.44 6.50 59.60
N ARG A 817 -15.15 6.67 58.47
CA ARG A 817 -16.43 6.01 58.22
C ARG A 817 -16.24 4.50 58.07
N ALA A 818 -15.20 4.07 57.35
CA ALA A 818 -14.89 2.66 57.14
C ALA A 818 -14.55 1.96 58.46
N VAL A 819 -13.65 2.55 59.25
CA VAL A 819 -13.29 2.04 60.59
C VAL A 819 -14.49 2.05 61.51
N SER A 820 -15.28 3.13 61.54
CA SER A 820 -16.48 3.23 62.39
C SER A 820 -17.51 2.14 62.08
N LEU A 821 -17.73 1.80 60.81
CA LEU A 821 -18.65 0.73 60.41
C LEU A 821 -18.06 -0.66 60.67
N ALA A 822 -16.75 -0.84 60.49
CA ALA A 822 -16.07 -2.11 60.75
C ALA A 822 -16.01 -2.47 62.24
N GLU A 823 -15.76 -1.48 63.11
CA GLU A 823 -15.66 -1.68 64.57
C GLU A 823 -17.02 -1.72 65.27
N ASN A 824 -18.10 -1.29 64.62
CA ASN A 824 -19.45 -1.24 65.20
C ASN A 824 -20.46 -2.09 64.40
N PRO A 825 -20.56 -3.40 64.67
CA PRO A 825 -21.48 -4.31 63.98
C PRO A 825 -22.94 -3.87 64.04
N LEU A 826 -23.39 -3.26 65.14
CA LEU A 826 -24.77 -2.79 65.30
C LEU A 826 -25.08 -1.63 64.34
N LYS A 827 -24.13 -0.71 64.16
CA LYS A 827 -24.27 0.42 63.22
C LYS A 827 -24.30 -0.08 61.77
N LEU A 828 -23.43 -1.03 61.43
CA LEU A 828 -23.41 -1.68 60.11
C LEU A 828 -24.71 -2.45 59.83
N GLU A 829 -25.22 -3.20 60.81
CA GLU A 829 -26.48 -3.92 60.72
C GLU A 829 -27.68 -2.96 60.57
N ALA A 830 -27.69 -1.84 61.30
CA ALA A 830 -28.73 -0.83 61.17
C ALA A 830 -28.76 -0.23 59.75
N LEU A 831 -27.60 0.12 59.17
CA LEU A 831 -27.52 0.63 57.81
C LEU A 831 -27.93 -0.43 56.77
N THR A 832 -27.51 -1.68 56.96
CA THR A 832 -27.92 -2.85 56.17
C THR A 832 -29.45 -3.00 56.17
N ASN A 833 -30.08 -2.89 57.34
CA ASN A 833 -31.53 -3.03 57.48
C ASN A 833 -32.28 -1.86 56.83
N LYS A 834 -31.77 -0.63 56.91
CA LYS A 834 -32.31 0.53 56.18
C LYS A 834 -32.27 0.28 54.67
N LEU A 835 -31.14 -0.16 54.11
CA LEU A 835 -31.00 -0.49 52.69
C LEU A 835 -32.00 -1.57 52.25
N LYS A 836 -32.10 -2.66 53.00
CA LYS A 836 -33.08 -3.74 52.73
C LYS A 836 -34.52 -3.25 52.77
N ALA A 837 -34.84 -2.29 53.63
CA ALA A 837 -36.18 -1.71 53.74
C ALA A 837 -36.53 -0.82 52.53
N VAL A 838 -35.58 -0.02 52.05
CA VAL A 838 -35.83 0.95 50.96
C VAL A 838 -35.64 0.38 49.56
N ARG A 839 -34.90 -0.73 49.37
CA ARG A 839 -34.53 -1.23 48.02
C ARG A 839 -35.71 -1.49 47.07
N MET A 840 -36.90 -1.77 47.59
CA MET A 840 -38.09 -2.02 46.75
C MET A 840 -38.81 -0.74 46.32
N THR A 841 -38.54 0.39 46.97
CA THR A 841 -39.23 1.67 46.79
C THR A 841 -38.29 2.81 46.39
N CYS A 842 -36.97 2.63 46.55
CA CYS A 842 -36.02 3.69 46.29
C CYS A 842 -35.86 3.99 44.79
N PRO A 843 -35.45 5.23 44.47
CA PRO A 843 -35.21 5.65 43.10
C PRO A 843 -34.33 4.75 42.23
N LEU A 844 -33.29 4.16 42.82
CA LEU A 844 -32.29 3.34 42.13
C LEU A 844 -32.85 2.08 41.47
N PHE A 845 -33.85 1.45 42.07
CA PHE A 845 -34.41 0.16 41.65
C PHE A 845 -35.83 0.27 41.05
N ASP A 846 -36.24 1.49 40.72
CA ASP A 846 -37.53 1.78 40.12
C ASP A 846 -37.37 2.06 38.62
N THR A 847 -37.17 0.96 37.89
CA THR A 847 -36.95 0.93 36.44
C THR A 847 -38.07 1.60 35.65
N ALA A 848 -39.32 1.45 36.09
CA ALA A 848 -40.47 2.04 35.38
C ALA A 848 -40.45 3.57 35.44
N ARG A 849 -40.16 4.16 36.61
CA ARG A 849 -39.96 5.61 36.72
C ARG A 849 -38.75 6.07 35.90
N TRP A 850 -37.66 5.30 35.93
CA TRP A 850 -36.46 5.61 35.15
C TRP A 850 -36.73 5.63 33.65
N VAL A 851 -37.43 4.61 33.11
CA VAL A 851 -37.84 4.57 31.70
C VAL A 851 -38.66 5.81 31.36
N LYS A 852 -39.69 6.14 32.16
CA LYS A 852 -40.50 7.35 31.94
C LYS A 852 -39.67 8.64 31.90
N ASN A 853 -38.63 8.75 32.73
CA ASN A 853 -37.70 9.89 32.71
C ASN A 853 -36.84 9.93 31.43
N LEU A 854 -36.40 8.77 30.96
CA LEU A 854 -35.67 8.66 29.69
C LEU A 854 -36.57 9.05 28.50
N GLU A 855 -37.83 8.66 28.51
CA GLU A 855 -38.82 9.04 27.49
C GLU A 855 -39.04 10.56 27.44
N ARG A 856 -39.20 11.18 28.62
CA ARG A 856 -39.27 12.66 28.74
C ARG A 856 -38.03 13.32 28.15
N ALA A 857 -36.85 12.74 28.36
CA ALA A 857 -35.60 13.23 27.78
C ALA A 857 -35.63 13.18 26.24
N TYR A 858 -36.03 12.04 25.67
CA TYR A 858 -36.14 11.86 24.23
C TYR A 858 -37.15 12.81 23.59
N LEU A 859 -38.32 12.97 24.20
CA LEU A 859 -39.33 13.93 23.74
C LEU A 859 -38.81 15.36 23.80
N HIS A 860 -38.07 15.73 24.86
CA HIS A 860 -37.45 17.06 24.94
C HIS A 860 -36.44 17.30 23.82
N MET A 861 -35.52 16.35 23.60
CA MET A 861 -34.51 16.41 22.54
C MET A 861 -35.18 16.59 21.17
N TRP A 862 -36.21 15.79 20.90
CA TRP A 862 -36.97 15.86 19.65
C TRP A 862 -37.70 17.20 19.49
N ASN A 863 -38.36 17.69 20.54
CA ASN A 863 -39.06 18.97 20.50
C ASN A 863 -38.12 20.17 20.28
N LEU A 864 -36.91 20.14 20.87
CA LEU A 864 -35.89 21.14 20.59
C LEU A 864 -35.44 21.11 19.12
N HIS A 865 -35.22 19.91 18.57
CA HIS A 865 -34.85 19.72 17.18
C HIS A 865 -35.95 20.18 16.22
N CYS A 866 -37.21 19.82 16.46
CA CYS A 866 -38.38 20.30 15.71
C CYS A 866 -38.52 21.83 15.75
N SER A 867 -38.07 22.46 16.83
CA SER A 867 -38.09 23.93 16.98
C SER A 867 -36.91 24.63 16.27
N GLY A 868 -36.05 23.88 15.57
CA GLY A 868 -34.85 24.40 14.90
C GLY A 868 -33.78 24.90 15.88
N ARG A 869 -33.85 24.51 17.16
CA ARG A 869 -32.85 24.89 18.17
C ARG A 869 -31.69 23.91 18.16
N HIS A 870 -30.48 24.43 18.40
CA HIS A 870 -29.31 23.58 18.60
C HIS A 870 -29.40 22.80 19.92
N PRO A 871 -28.70 21.65 20.03
CA PRO A 871 -28.58 20.92 21.29
C PRO A 871 -28.09 21.82 22.43
N GLN A 872 -28.72 21.68 23.59
CA GLN A 872 -28.38 22.42 24.81
C GLN A 872 -28.47 21.53 26.04
N HIS A 873 -27.77 21.90 27.12
CA HIS A 873 -27.90 21.21 28.41
C HIS A 873 -29.31 21.38 28.97
N PHE A 874 -29.87 20.32 29.54
CA PHE A 874 -31.14 20.42 30.25
C PHE A 874 -31.28 19.35 31.33
N LYS A 875 -32.18 19.62 32.26
CA LYS A 875 -32.56 18.71 33.35
C LYS A 875 -33.97 18.22 33.11
N VAL A 876 -34.16 16.91 33.16
CA VAL A 876 -35.48 16.29 33.12
C VAL A 876 -36.14 16.51 34.47
N LEU A 877 -37.39 16.97 34.45
CA LEU A 877 -38.21 17.13 35.65
C LEU A 877 -39.28 16.04 35.66
N GLU A 878 -39.61 15.53 36.85
CA GLU A 878 -40.66 14.51 37.01
C GLU A 878 -42.07 15.13 36.97
N ASP A 879 -42.36 15.89 35.92
CA ASP A 879 -43.59 16.64 35.72
C ASP A 879 -44.17 16.33 34.33
N ASP A 880 -45.28 15.58 34.29
CA ASP A 880 -45.96 15.20 33.04
C ASP A 880 -46.53 16.42 32.30
N ALA A 881 -46.72 17.56 32.97
CA ALA A 881 -47.23 18.77 32.31
C ALA A 881 -46.19 19.42 31.38
N GLN A 882 -44.90 19.19 31.60
CA GLN A 882 -43.81 19.71 30.76
C GLN A 882 -43.53 18.83 29.54
N PHE A 883 -44.00 17.60 29.58
CA PHE A 883 -43.85 16.59 28.54
C PHE A 883 -45.20 15.90 28.31
N PRO A 884 -46.21 16.65 27.82
CA PRO A 884 -47.48 16.02 27.48
C PRO A 884 -47.17 14.93 26.46
N PHE A 885 -47.58 13.70 26.79
CA PHE A 885 -47.45 12.54 25.91
C PHE A 885 -48.08 12.78 24.54
#